data_AF-A0AAV3AGY4-F1
#
_entry.id   AF-A0AAV3AGY4-F1
#
_cell.length_a   1.000
_cell.length_b   1.000
_cell.length_c   1.000
_cell.angle_alpha   90.00
_cell.angle_beta   90.00
_cell.angle_gamma   90.00
#
_symmetry.space_group_name_H-M   'P 1'
#
loop_
_entity.id
_entity.type
_entity.pdbx_description
1 polymer ?
#
loop_
_entity_poly.entity_id
_entity_poly.type
_entity_poly.pdbx_seq_one_letter_code
_entity_poly.pdbx_strand_id
1 'polypeptide(L)'
;MEALLEGMQKKGKTGTLYSSCEAELQELMKQIDIMLDHKKAEWEAHTETLNALLQLREQELNASRAREDRLSQEIKTLRKQLTEQEEINMKKTAEYESQLTQFQEELNKLKRSYEKVQRRHHRIEARGKAEEERSEVSRLTRRLEEFRQRSLDWEKQRLLYQQQLAALEAQRKTIAEQAGIYQQQSLSRKQMLEQTNLAGRSEVQNLSGQLARTNDSLCAKEGEVESLKLQLESSIAGQGRAERELEQAQHTIKLLQEEKAELRATLQAQTDFLQGSNAQKEELHREVCRVNETLRERESNIRSLEEKIKSTRLSDGRTEVDVLRSQLSISHLNEQRLQDEVTRMESHIGSLTRQCQHLAKEVKEKAESRQLLEEEHTKCWAEIKKLKSQLSQAELSYSSVLDGMKKEISQLTQELHQRDINIASSSITTKDLEKRIQADKDRAGREAAEHKVSLAALESLKEENRQLKEMLEKQEPDVLLALENLEHENQRLQKDLSQTRGNLEHVVQTRESDIQTAVDRKTQELLGKHEAELNTLNERLNEVSKQYEEVLCALQSQREAAFILKGLSRTSSLESVSSEHSKGEVHGENEGSSRQSQLPMPPSSPANTIAARFLQEEELRSQDLFLRLDSHIEELKQESHRTVQHFTNTR
;
A
#
# COMPACT_ATOMS: atom_id res chain seq x y z
N MET A 1 62.70 -68.12 -70.65
CA MET A 1 61.47 -68.90 -70.29
C MET A 1 60.48 -68.97 -71.46
N GLU A 2 60.76 -68.32 -72.59
CA GLU A 2 59.86 -68.14 -73.73
C GLU A 2 59.43 -69.45 -74.41
N ALA A 3 60.30 -70.46 -74.45
CA ALA A 3 60.02 -71.75 -75.07
C ALA A 3 58.83 -72.53 -74.45
N LEU A 4 58.36 -72.15 -73.25
CA LEU A 4 57.14 -72.72 -72.65
C LEU A 4 55.85 -72.03 -73.12
N LEU A 5 55.91 -70.74 -73.49
CA LEU A 5 54.75 -69.99 -73.99
C LEU A 5 54.43 -70.36 -75.45
N GLU A 6 55.47 -70.56 -76.26
CA GLU A 6 55.33 -70.98 -77.67
C GLU A 6 54.69 -72.38 -77.82
N GLY A 7 54.86 -73.24 -76.80
CA GLY A 7 54.24 -74.57 -76.75
C GLY A 7 52.72 -74.56 -76.61
N MET A 8 52.12 -73.51 -76.05
CA MET A 8 50.67 -73.45 -75.79
C MET A 8 49.85 -73.07 -77.04
N GLN A 9 50.39 -72.23 -77.93
CA GLN A 9 49.68 -71.80 -79.15
C GLN A 9 49.34 -72.95 -80.13
N LYS A 10 50.03 -74.10 -80.03
CA LYS A 10 49.78 -75.27 -80.90
C LYS A 10 48.62 -76.17 -80.47
N LYS A 11 47.87 -75.83 -79.41
CA LYS A 11 46.66 -76.59 -78.94
C LYS A 11 45.32 -75.98 -79.35
N GLY A 12 45.24 -75.31 -80.50
CA GLY A 12 44.02 -74.70 -81.07
C GLY A 12 42.87 -75.65 -81.48
N LYS A 13 42.72 -76.82 -80.84
CA LYS A 13 41.60 -77.76 -81.04
C LYS A 13 40.94 -78.29 -79.75
N THR A 14 41.35 -77.80 -78.57
CA THR A 14 40.63 -78.03 -77.29
C THR A 14 39.94 -76.77 -76.74
N GLY A 15 40.06 -75.63 -77.44
CA GLY A 15 39.57 -74.33 -76.96
C GLY A 15 38.07 -74.27 -76.67
N THR A 16 37.24 -75.02 -77.39
CA THR A 16 35.78 -74.98 -77.24
C THR A 16 35.27 -75.49 -75.88
N LEU A 17 36.04 -76.37 -75.21
CA LEU A 17 35.70 -76.87 -73.86
C LEU A 17 36.36 -76.03 -72.77
N TYR A 18 37.62 -75.64 -72.95
CA TYR A 18 38.29 -74.73 -72.01
C TYR A 18 37.57 -73.38 -71.90
N SER A 19 37.05 -72.86 -73.01
CA SER A 19 36.28 -71.61 -73.04
C SER A 19 34.92 -71.69 -72.33
N SER A 20 34.31 -72.88 -72.13
CA SER A 20 33.08 -72.97 -71.33
C SER A 20 33.44 -72.95 -69.84
N CYS A 21 34.35 -73.82 -69.39
CA CYS A 21 34.78 -73.85 -67.99
C CYS A 21 35.41 -72.52 -67.52
N GLU A 22 36.12 -71.81 -68.40
CA GLU A 22 36.66 -70.48 -68.10
C GLU A 22 35.55 -69.41 -68.01
N ALA A 23 34.53 -69.45 -68.87
CA ALA A 23 33.36 -68.57 -68.78
C ALA A 23 32.50 -68.86 -67.54
N GLU A 24 32.30 -70.15 -67.21
CA GLU A 24 31.61 -70.61 -66.00
C GLU A 24 32.32 -70.12 -64.73
N LEU A 25 33.66 -70.16 -64.71
CA LEU A 25 34.46 -69.69 -63.58
C LEU A 25 34.47 -68.16 -63.47
N GLN A 26 34.55 -67.43 -64.58
CA GLN A 26 34.37 -65.97 -64.61
C GLN A 26 32.97 -65.55 -64.14
N GLU A 27 31.94 -66.32 -64.48
CA GLU A 27 30.56 -66.06 -64.05
C GLU A 27 30.35 -66.35 -62.56
N LEU A 28 30.95 -67.44 -62.04
CA LEU A 28 31.02 -67.69 -60.59
C LEU A 28 31.77 -66.59 -59.84
N MET A 29 32.86 -66.04 -60.39
CA MET A 29 33.55 -64.89 -59.80
C MET A 29 32.64 -63.66 -59.71
N LYS A 30 31.97 -63.27 -60.81
CA LYS A 30 31.01 -62.15 -60.76
C LYS A 30 29.89 -62.37 -59.74
N GLN A 31 29.39 -63.61 -59.61
CA GLN A 31 28.35 -63.94 -58.64
C GLN A 31 28.87 -63.84 -57.19
N ILE A 32 30.15 -64.19 -56.96
CA ILE A 32 30.83 -63.95 -55.68
C ILE A 32 31.02 -62.45 -55.44
N ASP A 33 31.48 -61.68 -56.43
CA ASP A 33 31.69 -60.23 -56.30
C ASP A 33 30.36 -59.50 -56.00
N ILE A 34 29.29 -59.80 -56.74
CA ILE A 34 27.93 -59.28 -56.50
C ILE A 34 27.42 -59.68 -55.11
N MET A 35 27.69 -60.91 -54.65
CA MET A 35 27.33 -61.36 -53.31
C MET A 35 28.11 -60.62 -52.22
N LEU A 36 29.40 -60.38 -52.44
CA LEU A 36 30.28 -59.67 -51.51
C LEU A 36 29.90 -58.19 -51.41
N ASP A 37 29.66 -57.51 -52.55
CA ASP A 37 29.19 -56.13 -52.57
C ASP A 37 27.79 -55.99 -51.96
N HIS A 38 26.87 -56.92 -52.24
CA HIS A 38 25.55 -56.93 -51.60
C HIS A 38 25.65 -57.13 -50.08
N LYS A 39 26.46 -58.09 -49.61
CA LYS A 39 26.68 -58.31 -48.17
C LYS A 39 27.37 -57.10 -47.53
N LYS A 40 28.36 -56.51 -48.20
CA LYS A 40 29.04 -55.29 -47.74
C LYS A 40 28.05 -54.13 -47.58
N ALA A 41 27.19 -53.89 -48.57
CA ALA A 41 26.15 -52.85 -48.48
C ALA A 41 25.14 -53.13 -47.35
N GLU A 42 24.78 -54.40 -47.10
CA GLU A 42 24.00 -54.75 -45.91
C GLU A 42 24.75 -54.44 -44.61
N TRP A 43 26.03 -54.82 -44.48
CA TRP A 43 26.85 -54.52 -43.30
C TRP A 43 26.98 -53.01 -43.09
N GLU A 44 27.23 -52.24 -44.14
CA GLU A 44 27.33 -50.77 -44.10
C GLU A 44 26.00 -50.18 -43.60
N ALA A 45 24.85 -50.53 -44.18
CA ALA A 45 23.54 -50.08 -43.72
C ALA A 45 23.20 -50.51 -42.26
N HIS A 46 23.62 -51.71 -41.83
CA HIS A 46 23.49 -52.13 -40.43
C HIS A 46 24.37 -51.32 -39.49
N THR A 47 25.60 -50.94 -39.90
CA THR A 47 26.45 -50.05 -39.10
C THR A 47 25.91 -48.62 -39.06
N GLU A 48 25.39 -48.08 -40.16
CA GLU A 48 24.78 -46.75 -40.19
C GLU A 48 23.54 -46.66 -39.28
N THR A 49 22.65 -47.66 -39.34
CA THR A 49 21.46 -47.70 -38.47
C THR A 49 21.82 -47.87 -36.99
N LEU A 50 22.81 -48.70 -36.66
CA LEU A 50 23.32 -48.82 -35.29
C LEU A 50 23.99 -47.52 -34.80
N ASN A 51 24.76 -46.84 -35.66
CA ASN A 51 25.39 -45.56 -35.34
C ASN A 51 24.33 -44.45 -35.10
N ALA A 52 23.28 -44.38 -35.91
CA ALA A 52 22.17 -43.44 -35.72
C ALA A 52 21.42 -43.70 -34.41
N LEU A 53 21.16 -44.97 -34.06
CA LEU A 53 20.56 -45.36 -32.78
C LEU A 53 21.46 -45.00 -31.59
N LEU A 54 22.78 -45.21 -31.71
CA LEU A 54 23.75 -44.84 -30.67
C LEU A 54 23.78 -43.32 -30.46
N GLN A 55 23.85 -42.52 -31.53
CA GLN A 55 23.80 -41.06 -31.45
C GLN A 55 22.51 -40.56 -30.79
N LEU A 56 21.36 -41.17 -31.11
CA LEU A 56 20.09 -40.84 -30.45
C LEU A 56 20.14 -41.12 -28.94
N ARG A 57 20.68 -42.29 -28.53
CA ARG A 57 20.85 -42.62 -27.10
C ARG A 57 21.83 -41.67 -26.39
N GLU A 58 22.92 -41.27 -27.04
CA GLU A 58 23.84 -40.27 -26.48
C GLU A 58 23.16 -38.90 -26.30
N GLN A 59 22.32 -38.48 -27.24
CA GLN A 59 21.53 -37.26 -27.13
C GLN A 59 20.51 -37.33 -25.99
N GLU A 60 19.75 -38.43 -25.87
CA GLU A 60 18.82 -38.67 -24.76
C GLU A 60 19.52 -38.66 -23.39
N LEU A 61 20.68 -39.31 -23.30
CA LEU A 61 21.46 -39.43 -22.07
C LEU A 61 22.08 -38.07 -21.67
N ASN A 62 22.63 -37.32 -22.63
CA ASN A 62 23.13 -35.97 -22.38
C ASN A 62 22.01 -34.98 -22.03
N ALA A 63 20.83 -35.08 -22.67
CA ALA A 63 19.65 -34.33 -22.28
C ALA A 63 19.14 -34.69 -20.87
N SER A 64 19.34 -35.94 -20.44
CA SER A 64 18.98 -36.39 -19.09
C SER A 64 19.96 -35.88 -18.03
N ARG A 65 21.28 -36.00 -18.25
CA ARG A 65 22.32 -35.34 -17.43
C ARG A 65 22.06 -33.84 -17.28
N ALA A 66 21.76 -33.15 -18.38
CA ALA A 66 21.45 -31.71 -18.37
C ALA A 66 20.16 -31.34 -17.61
N ARG A 67 19.26 -32.30 -17.33
CA ARG A 67 18.13 -32.11 -16.39
C ARG A 67 18.56 -32.39 -14.95
N GLU A 68 19.33 -33.45 -14.71
CA GLU A 68 19.89 -33.80 -13.39
C GLU A 68 20.79 -32.69 -12.83
N ASP A 69 21.60 -32.05 -13.67
CA ASP A 69 22.43 -30.89 -13.31
C ASP A 69 21.57 -29.68 -12.88
N ARG A 70 20.48 -29.40 -13.61
CA ARG A 70 19.55 -28.30 -13.26
C ARG A 70 18.84 -28.57 -11.94
N LEU A 71 18.30 -29.77 -11.76
CA LEU A 71 17.67 -30.19 -10.50
C LEU A 71 18.70 -30.19 -9.34
N SER A 72 19.95 -30.56 -9.61
CA SER A 72 21.04 -30.49 -8.62
C SER A 72 21.45 -29.06 -8.25
N GLN A 73 21.31 -28.10 -9.16
CA GLN A 73 21.48 -26.67 -8.88
C GLN A 73 20.29 -26.12 -8.09
N GLU A 74 19.07 -26.47 -8.49
CA GLU A 74 17.82 -26.09 -7.81
C GLU A 74 17.82 -26.59 -6.35
N ILE A 75 18.12 -27.88 -6.12
CA ILE A 75 18.27 -28.46 -4.78
C ILE A 75 19.34 -27.74 -3.94
N LYS A 76 20.46 -27.27 -4.55
CA LYS A 76 21.45 -26.46 -3.84
C LYS A 76 20.89 -25.09 -3.44
N THR A 77 20.12 -24.43 -4.32
CA THR A 77 19.48 -23.14 -3.99
C THR A 77 18.40 -23.28 -2.92
N LEU A 78 17.54 -24.31 -3.00
CA LEU A 78 16.51 -24.60 -2.02
C LEU A 78 17.11 -24.95 -0.65
N ARG A 79 18.21 -25.71 -0.60
CA ARG A 79 18.94 -25.98 0.66
C ARG A 79 19.51 -24.70 1.27
N LYS A 80 20.08 -23.80 0.46
CA LYS A 80 20.59 -22.50 0.95
C LYS A 80 19.47 -21.63 1.52
N GLN A 81 18.35 -21.54 0.81
CA GLN A 81 17.15 -20.83 1.27
C GLN A 81 16.59 -21.43 2.56
N LEU A 82 16.58 -22.77 2.69
CA LEU A 82 16.16 -23.45 3.91
C LEU A 82 17.06 -23.06 5.09
N THR A 83 18.39 -23.15 4.94
CA THR A 83 19.32 -22.74 6.01
C THR A 83 19.22 -21.25 6.36
N GLU A 84 18.93 -20.37 5.39
CA GLU A 84 18.70 -18.95 5.63
C GLU A 84 17.40 -18.70 6.41
N GLN A 85 16.32 -19.46 6.12
CA GLN A 85 15.07 -19.40 6.89
C GLN A 85 15.21 -20.02 8.29
N GLU A 86 15.98 -21.10 8.43
CA GLU A 86 16.32 -21.70 9.73
C GLU A 86 17.10 -20.69 10.60
N GLU A 87 18.13 -20.04 10.05
CA GLU A 87 18.84 -18.95 10.73
C GLU A 87 17.92 -17.79 11.14
N ILE A 88 17.05 -17.33 10.24
CA ILE A 88 16.09 -16.24 10.51
C ILE A 88 15.12 -16.65 11.64
N ASN A 89 14.65 -17.89 11.64
CA ASN A 89 13.74 -18.38 12.67
C ASN A 89 14.46 -18.64 14.00
N MET A 90 15.70 -19.10 14.01
CA MET A 90 16.53 -19.18 15.23
C MET A 90 16.74 -17.78 15.84
N LYS A 91 16.99 -16.75 15.03
CA LYS A 91 17.13 -15.35 15.50
C LYS A 91 15.84 -14.85 16.14
N LYS A 92 14.67 -15.04 15.49
CA LYS A 92 13.36 -14.72 16.07
C LYS A 92 13.09 -15.48 17.38
N THR A 93 13.42 -16.77 17.45
CA THR A 93 13.24 -17.56 18.68
C THR A 93 14.10 -17.01 19.80
N ALA A 94 15.37 -16.68 19.55
CA ALA A 94 16.25 -16.06 20.55
C ALA A 94 15.76 -14.66 20.99
N GLU A 95 15.17 -13.87 20.08
CA GLU A 95 14.50 -12.60 20.40
C GLU A 95 13.29 -12.81 21.32
N TYR A 96 12.43 -13.80 21.03
CA TYR A 96 11.28 -14.15 21.88
C TYR A 96 11.71 -14.74 23.23
N GLU A 97 12.74 -15.58 23.28
CA GLU A 97 13.33 -16.09 24.53
C GLU A 97 13.88 -14.93 25.38
N SER A 98 14.58 -13.97 24.76
CA SER A 98 15.05 -12.77 25.45
C SER A 98 13.90 -11.96 26.04
N GLN A 99 12.85 -11.68 25.25
CA GLN A 99 11.63 -11.00 25.76
C GLN A 99 10.98 -11.78 26.90
N LEU A 100 10.92 -13.11 26.81
CA LEU A 100 10.33 -13.97 27.84
C LEU A 100 11.16 -13.94 29.14
N THR A 101 12.49 -13.93 29.06
CA THR A 101 13.35 -13.72 30.25
C THR A 101 13.17 -12.33 30.87
N GLN A 102 13.01 -11.27 30.06
CA GLN A 102 12.72 -9.92 30.55
C GLN A 102 11.37 -9.86 31.28
N PHE A 103 10.32 -10.49 30.74
CA PHE A 103 9.03 -10.61 31.43
C PHE A 103 9.12 -11.44 32.72
N GLN A 104 9.92 -12.50 32.77
CA GLN A 104 10.19 -13.24 34.00
C GLN A 104 10.92 -12.36 35.04
N GLU A 105 11.89 -11.54 34.63
CA GLU A 105 12.54 -10.58 35.53
C GLU A 105 11.56 -9.55 36.08
N GLU A 106 10.75 -8.91 35.25
CA GLU A 106 9.76 -7.92 35.70
C GLU A 106 8.70 -8.53 36.60
N LEU A 107 8.23 -9.74 36.31
CA LEU A 107 7.32 -10.49 37.18
C LEU A 107 7.98 -10.84 38.53
N ASN A 108 9.28 -11.12 38.55
CA ASN A 108 10.05 -11.33 39.78
C ASN A 108 10.33 -10.02 40.54
N LYS A 109 10.59 -8.90 39.86
CA LYS A 109 10.67 -7.55 40.45
C LYS A 109 9.33 -7.17 41.10
N LEU A 110 8.22 -7.44 40.41
CA LEU A 110 6.85 -7.22 40.88
C LEU A 110 6.52 -8.08 42.10
N LYS A 111 6.77 -9.40 42.08
CA LYS A 111 6.63 -10.29 43.26
C LYS A 111 7.38 -9.74 44.48
N ARG A 112 8.67 -9.42 44.32
CA ARG A 112 9.51 -8.83 45.37
C ARG A 112 8.96 -7.48 45.87
N SER A 113 8.30 -6.70 45.02
CA SER A 113 7.64 -5.44 45.42
C SER A 113 6.36 -5.68 46.22
N TYR A 114 5.53 -6.64 45.80
CA TYR A 114 4.30 -7.03 46.49
C TYR A 114 4.61 -7.59 47.89
N GLU A 115 5.58 -8.51 47.99
CA GLU A 115 6.05 -9.02 49.29
C GLU A 115 6.59 -7.91 50.20
N LYS A 116 7.25 -6.87 49.65
CA LYS A 116 7.72 -5.70 50.43
C LYS A 116 6.56 -4.85 50.93
N VAL A 117 5.50 -4.69 50.14
CA VAL A 117 4.28 -3.98 50.55
C VAL A 117 3.51 -4.78 51.61
N GLN A 118 3.30 -6.07 51.39
CA GLN A 118 2.68 -6.98 52.36
C GLN A 118 3.45 -6.97 53.70
N ARG A 119 4.79 -7.09 53.66
CA ARG A 119 5.66 -7.00 54.85
C ARG A 119 5.73 -5.59 55.46
N ARG A 120 5.27 -4.53 54.78
CA ARG A 120 5.08 -3.20 55.36
C ARG A 120 3.71 -3.06 56.03
N HIS A 121 2.65 -3.61 55.45
CA HIS A 121 1.29 -3.59 56.02
C HIS A 121 1.30 -4.16 57.45
N HIS A 122 1.79 -5.40 57.60
CA HIS A 122 1.95 -6.12 58.88
C HIS A 122 2.87 -5.42 59.89
N ARG A 123 3.66 -4.42 59.47
CA ARG A 123 4.53 -3.61 60.36
C ARG A 123 3.88 -2.28 60.75
N ILE A 124 2.98 -1.75 59.94
CA ILE A 124 2.22 -0.52 60.20
C ILE A 124 1.06 -0.84 61.15
N GLU A 125 0.39 -1.98 60.98
CA GLU A 125 -0.61 -2.50 61.91
C GLU A 125 -0.08 -2.75 63.33
N ALA A 126 1.25 -2.81 63.49
CA ALA A 126 1.94 -3.11 64.74
C ALA A 126 2.54 -1.88 65.47
N ARG A 127 2.33 -0.65 65.00
CA ARG A 127 2.85 0.58 65.66
C ARG A 127 1.84 1.74 65.68
N GLY A 128 1.75 2.40 66.83
CA GLY A 128 0.77 3.45 67.13
C GLY A 128 1.26 4.90 66.97
N LYS A 129 0.33 5.82 67.21
CA LYS A 129 0.24 7.12 66.52
C LYS A 129 1.23 8.23 66.92
N ALA A 130 2.05 8.05 67.96
CA ALA A 130 2.91 9.14 68.48
C ALA A 130 4.14 9.46 67.61
N GLU A 131 4.56 8.55 66.71
CA GLU A 131 5.63 8.82 65.73
C GLU A 131 5.09 9.52 64.46
N GLU A 132 3.77 9.70 64.31
CA GLU A 132 3.12 10.03 63.03
C GLU A 132 3.60 11.39 62.48
N GLU A 133 3.43 12.52 63.16
CA GLU A 133 3.69 13.86 62.57
C GLU A 133 5.14 14.10 62.11
N ARG A 134 6.14 13.66 62.88
CA ARG A 134 7.55 13.73 62.44
C ARG A 134 7.84 12.77 61.29
N SER A 135 7.19 11.59 61.28
CA SER A 135 7.28 10.67 60.15
C SER A 135 6.49 11.15 58.93
N GLU A 136 5.46 11.99 59.10
CA GLU A 136 4.59 12.58 58.08
C GLU A 136 5.36 13.62 57.26
N VAL A 137 6.00 14.58 57.92
CA VAL A 137 6.91 15.53 57.25
C VAL A 137 8.06 14.79 56.54
N SER A 138 8.61 13.75 57.18
CA SER A 138 9.65 12.89 56.57
C SER A 138 9.13 12.07 55.38
N ARG A 139 7.85 11.66 55.40
CA ARG A 139 7.16 10.90 54.35
C ARG A 139 6.84 11.79 53.15
N LEU A 140 6.35 13.00 53.38
CA LEU A 140 6.09 14.00 52.35
C LEU A 140 7.39 14.46 51.69
N THR A 141 8.45 14.71 52.48
CA THR A 141 9.79 15.04 51.95
C THR A 141 10.33 13.91 51.07
N ARG A 142 10.27 12.65 51.54
CA ARG A 142 10.65 11.48 50.73
C ARG A 142 9.82 11.35 49.46
N ARG A 143 8.51 11.62 49.52
CA ARG A 143 7.60 11.52 48.36
C ARG A 143 7.84 12.62 47.34
N LEU A 144 8.22 13.83 47.76
CA LEU A 144 8.70 14.89 46.86
C LEU A 144 9.99 14.47 46.16
N GLU A 145 10.93 13.83 46.88
CA GLU A 145 12.16 13.32 46.28
C GLU A 145 11.92 12.14 45.32
N GLU A 146 10.96 11.26 45.62
CA GLU A 146 10.47 10.25 44.67
C GLU A 146 9.85 10.88 43.41
N PHE A 147 9.14 12.01 43.52
CA PHE A 147 8.62 12.73 42.36
C PHE A 147 9.72 13.43 41.56
N ARG A 148 10.74 14.02 42.22
CA ARG A 148 11.94 14.57 41.56
C ARG A 148 12.68 13.49 40.78
N GLN A 149 12.94 12.34 41.41
CA GLN A 149 13.61 11.21 40.77
C GLN A 149 12.82 10.71 39.56
N ARG A 150 11.49 10.52 39.69
CA ARG A 150 10.63 10.16 38.55
C ARG A 150 10.67 11.21 37.44
N SER A 151 10.69 12.50 37.77
CA SER A 151 10.82 13.58 36.78
C SER A 151 12.13 13.45 36.00
N LEU A 152 13.26 13.27 36.69
CA LEU A 152 14.57 13.05 36.05
C LEU A 152 14.60 11.78 35.19
N ASP A 153 13.92 10.72 35.60
CA ASP A 153 13.85 9.47 34.84
C ASP A 153 12.94 9.58 33.60
N TRP A 154 11.83 10.34 33.68
CA TRP A 154 11.05 10.74 32.51
C TRP A 154 11.83 11.66 31.56
N GLU A 155 12.66 12.57 32.07
CA GLU A 155 13.51 13.42 31.23
C GLU A 155 14.61 12.62 30.52
N LYS A 156 15.21 11.62 31.18
CA LYS A 156 16.11 10.65 30.53
C LYS A 156 15.40 9.88 29.42
N GLN A 157 14.19 9.39 29.67
CA GLN A 157 13.40 8.70 28.63
C GLN A 157 13.06 9.64 27.46
N ARG A 158 12.64 10.88 27.73
CA ARG A 158 12.43 11.91 26.69
C ARG A 158 13.68 12.13 25.85
N LEU A 159 14.86 12.24 26.48
CA LEU A 159 16.14 12.39 25.78
C LEU A 159 16.51 11.17 24.94
N LEU A 160 16.27 9.95 25.44
CA LEU A 160 16.48 8.71 24.69
C LEU A 160 15.56 8.62 23.47
N TYR A 161 14.27 8.93 23.61
CA TYR A 161 13.34 8.98 22.48
C TYR A 161 13.72 10.09 21.48
N GLN A 162 14.16 11.27 21.96
CA GLN A 162 14.65 12.34 21.10
C GLN A 162 15.91 11.93 20.31
N GLN A 163 16.82 11.18 20.94
CA GLN A 163 18.00 10.63 20.27
C GLN A 163 17.63 9.55 19.24
N GLN A 164 16.68 8.66 19.56
CA GLN A 164 16.15 7.66 18.62
C GLN A 164 15.47 8.31 17.42
N LEU A 165 14.63 9.33 17.63
CA LEU A 165 14.00 10.11 16.56
C LEU A 165 15.04 10.81 15.68
N ALA A 166 16.06 11.45 16.27
CA ALA A 166 17.14 12.07 15.52
C ALA A 166 17.95 11.05 14.67
N ALA A 167 18.18 9.85 15.19
CA ALA A 167 18.84 8.76 14.46
C ALA A 167 17.96 8.23 13.30
N LEU A 168 16.66 8.06 13.52
CA LEU A 168 15.70 7.65 12.47
C LEU A 168 15.54 8.74 11.41
N GLU A 169 15.55 10.02 11.77
CA GLU A 169 15.56 11.13 10.81
C GLU A 169 16.86 11.18 9.99
N ALA A 170 18.02 10.90 10.60
CA ALA A 170 19.28 10.79 9.89
C ALA A 170 19.27 9.62 8.90
N GLN A 171 18.79 8.45 9.31
CA GLN A 171 18.59 7.31 8.42
C GLN A 171 17.64 7.66 7.26
N ARG A 172 16.49 8.28 7.54
CA ARG A 172 15.54 8.73 6.51
C ARG A 172 16.16 9.71 5.51
N LYS A 173 17.04 10.62 5.96
CA LYS A 173 17.80 11.52 5.09
C LYS A 173 18.75 10.74 4.18
N THR A 174 19.57 9.85 4.73
CA THR A 174 20.50 9.02 3.91
C THR A 174 19.78 8.13 2.89
N ILE A 175 18.59 7.60 3.23
CA ILE A 175 17.76 6.82 2.30
C ILE A 175 17.17 7.72 1.20
N ALA A 176 16.73 8.94 1.53
CA ALA A 176 16.26 9.91 0.54
C ALA A 176 17.38 10.40 -0.40
N GLU A 177 18.59 10.59 0.13
CA GLU A 177 19.79 10.91 -0.66
C GLU A 177 20.15 9.76 -1.61
N GLN A 178 20.15 8.52 -1.13
CA GLN A 178 20.35 7.32 -1.98
C GLN A 178 19.26 7.20 -3.07
N ALA A 179 17.99 7.42 -2.72
CA ALA A 179 16.89 7.41 -3.69
C ALA A 179 17.07 8.50 -4.77
N GLY A 180 17.53 9.70 -4.38
CA GLY A 180 17.88 10.77 -5.31
C GLY A 180 19.03 10.39 -6.26
N ILE A 181 20.08 9.72 -5.74
CA ILE A 181 21.20 9.21 -6.55
C ILE A 181 20.70 8.15 -7.54
N TYR A 182 19.89 7.19 -7.11
CA TYR A 182 19.31 6.18 -8.02
C TYR A 182 18.39 6.81 -9.08
N GLN A 183 17.62 7.84 -8.73
CA GLN A 183 16.79 8.59 -9.68
C GLN A 183 17.65 9.33 -10.71
N GLN A 184 18.73 9.99 -10.29
CA GLN A 184 19.69 10.64 -11.21
C GLN A 184 20.40 9.64 -12.12
N GLN A 185 20.85 8.49 -11.60
CA GLN A 185 21.45 7.42 -12.40
C GLN A 185 20.45 6.84 -13.40
N SER A 186 19.19 6.66 -13.02
CA SER A 186 18.11 6.20 -13.91
C SER A 186 17.84 7.19 -15.04
N LEU A 187 17.76 8.50 -14.73
CA LEU A 187 17.60 9.56 -15.73
C LEU A 187 18.81 9.65 -16.68
N SER A 188 20.04 9.58 -16.15
CA SER A 188 21.26 9.56 -16.97
C SER A 188 21.32 8.33 -17.89
N ARG A 189 20.99 7.13 -17.36
CA ARG A 189 20.91 5.90 -18.16
C ARG A 189 19.82 6.00 -19.24
N LYS A 190 18.68 6.62 -18.94
CA LYS A 190 17.62 6.89 -19.92
C LYS A 190 18.11 7.82 -21.03
N GLN A 191 18.77 8.93 -20.70
CA GLN A 191 19.34 9.85 -21.69
C GLN A 191 20.40 9.18 -22.57
N MET A 192 21.29 8.37 -21.99
CA MET A 192 22.27 7.58 -22.75
C MET A 192 21.58 6.59 -23.70
N LEU A 193 20.55 5.89 -23.24
CA LEU A 193 19.76 4.99 -24.08
C LEU A 193 19.06 5.75 -25.22
N GLU A 194 18.44 6.89 -24.95
CA GLU A 194 17.82 7.75 -25.97
C GLU A 194 18.84 8.23 -27.01
N GLN A 195 20.05 8.62 -26.59
CA GLN A 195 21.15 8.98 -27.49
C GLN A 195 21.59 7.78 -28.35
N THR A 196 21.81 6.60 -27.77
CA THR A 196 22.18 5.40 -28.56
C THR A 196 21.08 4.95 -29.53
N ASN A 197 19.80 5.11 -29.14
CA ASN A 197 18.67 4.83 -30.02
C ASN A 197 18.57 5.83 -31.19
N LEU A 198 18.90 7.10 -30.96
CA LEU A 198 18.97 8.11 -32.02
C LEU A 198 20.15 7.86 -32.97
N ALA A 199 21.33 7.50 -32.43
CA ALA A 199 22.49 7.11 -33.21
C ALA A 199 22.17 5.89 -34.11
N GLY A 200 21.70 4.78 -33.52
CA GLY A 200 21.33 3.58 -34.28
C GLY A 200 20.22 3.81 -35.31
N ARG A 201 19.24 4.68 -35.03
CA ARG A 201 18.25 5.11 -36.04
C ARG A 201 18.88 5.86 -37.21
N SER A 202 19.83 6.75 -36.93
CA SER A 202 20.56 7.49 -37.98
C SER A 202 21.48 6.59 -38.80
N GLU A 203 22.12 5.59 -38.18
CA GLU A 203 22.92 4.57 -38.87
C GLU A 203 22.07 3.69 -39.77
N VAL A 204 20.93 3.19 -39.28
CA VAL A 204 19.96 2.43 -40.10
C VAL A 204 19.44 3.30 -41.25
N GLN A 205 19.08 4.56 -41.01
CA GLN A 205 18.63 5.47 -42.07
C GLN A 205 19.72 5.73 -43.11
N ASN A 206 20.97 5.88 -42.69
CA ASN A 206 22.12 6.04 -43.59
C ASN A 206 22.36 4.77 -44.43
N LEU A 207 22.29 3.58 -43.82
CA LEU A 207 22.44 2.29 -44.51
C LEU A 207 21.29 2.04 -45.49
N SER A 208 20.04 2.28 -45.10
CA SER A 208 18.88 2.23 -46.02
C SER A 208 19.02 3.25 -47.15
N GLY A 209 19.52 4.45 -46.87
CA GLY A 209 19.80 5.49 -47.86
C GLY A 209 21.02 5.21 -48.76
N GLN A 210 21.90 4.28 -48.39
CA GLN A 210 22.94 3.73 -49.27
C GLN A 210 22.36 2.59 -50.11
N LEU A 211 21.64 1.66 -49.48
CA LEU A 211 20.99 0.53 -50.14
C LEU A 211 20.04 0.98 -51.26
N ALA A 212 19.22 2.00 -51.01
CA ALA A 212 18.36 2.62 -52.02
C ALA A 212 19.17 3.11 -53.22
N ARG A 213 20.24 3.90 -53.00
CA ARG A 213 21.12 4.39 -54.07
C ARG A 213 21.82 3.27 -54.85
N THR A 214 22.21 2.17 -54.19
CA THR A 214 22.74 0.99 -54.90
C THR A 214 21.66 0.24 -55.67
N ASN A 215 20.42 0.21 -55.19
CA ASN A 215 19.28 -0.38 -55.89
C ASN A 215 18.88 0.45 -57.12
N ASP A 216 18.79 1.78 -56.99
CA ASP A 216 18.53 2.69 -58.10
C ASP A 216 19.61 2.56 -59.19
N SER A 217 20.88 2.42 -58.78
CA SER A 217 21.99 2.13 -59.69
C SER A 217 21.92 0.72 -60.29
N LEU A 218 21.36 -0.28 -59.59
CA LEU A 218 21.15 -1.61 -60.14
C LEU A 218 20.07 -1.58 -61.21
N CYS A 219 18.91 -0.97 -60.94
CA CYS A 219 17.82 -0.84 -61.91
C CYS A 219 18.22 -0.02 -63.14
N ALA A 220 19.10 0.97 -63.00
CA ALA A 220 19.72 1.63 -64.15
C ALA A 220 20.56 0.67 -65.00
N LYS A 221 21.32 -0.25 -64.38
CA LYS A 221 22.10 -1.28 -65.09
C LYS A 221 21.24 -2.41 -65.66
N GLU A 222 20.13 -2.76 -65.01
CA GLU A 222 19.13 -3.68 -65.56
C GLU A 222 18.53 -3.10 -66.85
N GLY A 223 18.15 -1.81 -66.86
CA GLY A 223 17.70 -1.11 -68.07
C GLY A 223 18.76 -1.00 -69.18
N GLU A 224 20.04 -0.80 -68.84
CA GLU A 224 21.15 -0.88 -69.81
C GLU A 224 21.26 -2.29 -70.43
N VAL A 225 21.13 -3.34 -69.61
CA VAL A 225 21.18 -4.75 -70.08
C VAL A 225 19.96 -5.08 -70.95
N GLU A 226 18.76 -4.63 -70.60
CA GLU A 226 17.57 -4.79 -71.45
C GLU A 226 17.72 -4.06 -72.79
N SER A 227 18.30 -2.85 -72.79
CA SER A 227 18.58 -2.11 -74.03
C SER A 227 19.58 -2.85 -74.92
N LEU A 228 20.68 -3.37 -74.36
CA LEU A 228 21.66 -4.18 -75.08
C LEU A 228 21.06 -5.50 -75.59
N LYS A 229 20.16 -6.13 -74.83
CA LYS A 229 19.42 -7.33 -75.24
C LYS A 229 18.53 -7.05 -76.46
N LEU A 230 17.75 -5.96 -76.44
CA LEU A 230 16.93 -5.54 -77.58
C LEU A 230 17.77 -5.19 -78.82
N GLN A 231 18.93 -4.55 -78.63
CA GLN A 231 19.88 -4.30 -79.72
C GLN A 231 20.40 -5.63 -80.32
N LEU A 232 20.82 -6.58 -79.48
CA LEU A 232 21.28 -7.90 -79.91
C LEU A 232 20.17 -8.68 -80.64
N GLU A 233 18.96 -8.71 -80.10
CA GLU A 233 17.79 -9.34 -80.74
C GLU A 233 17.49 -8.71 -82.11
N SER A 234 17.58 -7.37 -82.24
CA SER A 234 17.41 -6.67 -83.52
C SER A 234 18.53 -6.99 -84.52
N SER A 235 19.76 -7.16 -84.05
CA SER A 235 20.91 -7.54 -84.88
C SER A 235 20.81 -8.99 -85.37
N ILE A 236 20.38 -9.92 -84.51
CA ILE A 236 20.12 -11.32 -84.87
C ILE A 236 18.95 -11.39 -85.88
N ALA A 237 17.88 -10.63 -85.67
CA ALA A 237 16.76 -10.55 -86.60
C ALA A 237 17.14 -9.87 -87.94
N GLY A 238 18.18 -9.04 -87.97
CA GLY A 238 18.79 -8.48 -89.17
C GLY A 238 19.66 -9.49 -89.92
N GLN A 239 20.58 -10.16 -89.21
CA GLN A 239 21.43 -11.22 -89.75
C GLN A 239 20.57 -12.35 -90.35
N GLY A 240 19.57 -12.83 -89.62
CA GLY A 240 18.62 -13.83 -90.08
C GLY A 240 17.66 -13.35 -91.18
N ARG A 241 17.73 -12.10 -91.66
CA ARG A 241 17.16 -11.66 -92.96
C ARG A 241 18.18 -11.79 -94.08
N ALA A 242 19.39 -11.24 -93.86
CA ALA A 242 20.49 -11.33 -94.82
C ALA A 242 20.87 -12.78 -95.18
N GLU A 243 20.80 -13.71 -94.21
CA GLU A 243 21.02 -15.15 -94.46
C GLU A 243 19.94 -15.74 -95.39
N ARG A 244 18.66 -15.41 -95.20
CA ARG A 244 17.56 -15.85 -96.09
C ARG A 244 17.62 -15.20 -97.47
N GLU A 245 18.01 -13.93 -97.55
CA GLU A 245 18.23 -13.23 -98.82
C GLU A 245 19.42 -13.86 -99.59
N LEU A 246 20.47 -14.28 -98.88
CA LEU A 246 21.59 -15.03 -99.44
C LEU A 246 21.18 -16.43 -99.90
N GLU A 247 20.39 -17.18 -99.13
CA GLU A 247 19.83 -18.48 -99.54
C GLU A 247 18.97 -18.36 -100.80
N GLN A 248 18.11 -17.35 -100.88
CA GLN A 248 17.29 -17.06 -102.06
C GLN A 248 18.16 -16.72 -103.28
N ALA A 249 19.16 -15.85 -103.12
CA ALA A 249 20.10 -15.53 -104.19
C ALA A 249 20.89 -16.77 -104.67
N GLN A 250 21.33 -17.63 -103.75
CA GLN A 250 21.97 -18.91 -104.08
C GLN A 250 21.02 -19.85 -104.86
N HIS A 251 19.73 -19.90 -104.51
CA HIS A 251 18.74 -20.69 -105.24
C HIS A 251 18.51 -20.13 -106.65
N THR A 252 18.39 -18.81 -106.82
CA THR A 252 18.29 -18.19 -108.16
C THR A 252 19.53 -18.44 -109.00
N ILE A 253 20.74 -18.40 -108.40
CA ILE A 253 21.99 -18.72 -109.08
C ILE A 253 22.03 -20.18 -109.54
N LYS A 254 21.49 -21.14 -108.77
CA LYS A 254 21.39 -22.55 -109.19
C LYS A 254 20.48 -22.72 -110.40
N LEU A 255 19.27 -22.15 -110.36
CA LEU A 255 18.34 -22.18 -111.50
C LEU A 255 18.97 -21.57 -112.76
N LEU A 256 19.65 -20.41 -112.64
CA LEU A 256 20.36 -19.79 -113.76
C LEU A 256 21.58 -20.60 -114.25
N GLN A 257 22.14 -21.50 -113.44
CA GLN A 257 23.18 -22.45 -113.87
C GLN A 257 22.57 -23.66 -114.60
N GLU A 258 21.41 -24.13 -114.17
CA GLU A 258 20.63 -25.20 -114.79
C GLU A 258 20.07 -24.76 -116.15
N GLU A 259 19.37 -23.62 -116.23
CA GLU A 259 18.94 -22.99 -117.49
C GLU A 259 20.11 -22.79 -118.46
N LYS A 260 21.27 -22.34 -117.95
CA LYS A 260 22.49 -22.18 -118.76
C LYS A 260 23.09 -23.51 -119.22
N ALA A 261 22.86 -24.61 -118.52
CA ALA A 261 23.23 -25.95 -118.95
C ALA A 261 22.27 -26.47 -120.04
N GLU A 262 20.96 -26.24 -119.90
CA GLU A 262 19.96 -26.58 -120.92
C GLU A 262 20.14 -25.77 -122.21
N LEU A 263 20.41 -24.46 -122.10
CA LEU A 263 20.74 -23.61 -123.25
C LEU A 263 22.04 -24.05 -123.94
N ARG A 264 23.02 -24.57 -123.20
CA ARG A 264 24.21 -25.19 -123.80
C ARG A 264 23.89 -26.52 -124.48
N ALA A 265 23.07 -27.38 -123.87
CA ALA A 265 22.69 -28.66 -124.43
C ALA A 265 21.86 -28.51 -125.72
N THR A 266 20.96 -27.53 -125.77
CA THR A 266 20.18 -27.20 -126.96
C THR A 266 21.03 -26.55 -128.05
N LEU A 267 21.97 -25.65 -127.72
CA LEU A 267 22.97 -25.14 -128.68
C LEU A 267 23.90 -26.24 -129.21
N GLN A 268 24.29 -27.20 -128.38
CA GLN A 268 25.07 -28.37 -128.81
C GLN A 268 24.25 -29.22 -129.77
N ALA A 269 23.01 -29.59 -129.42
CA ALA A 269 22.13 -30.37 -130.28
C ALA A 269 21.81 -29.67 -131.62
N GLN A 270 21.69 -28.33 -131.63
CA GLN A 270 21.59 -27.54 -132.88
C GLN A 270 22.90 -27.57 -133.69
N THR A 271 24.06 -27.52 -133.02
CA THR A 271 25.37 -27.62 -133.66
C THR A 271 25.57 -29.01 -134.28
N ASP A 272 25.22 -30.07 -133.55
CA ASP A 272 25.28 -31.46 -134.00
C ASP A 272 24.30 -31.70 -135.17
N PHE A 273 23.10 -31.12 -135.12
CA PHE A 273 22.15 -31.14 -136.23
C PHE A 273 22.68 -30.40 -137.47
N LEU A 274 23.32 -29.24 -137.31
CA LEU A 274 23.96 -28.51 -138.41
C LEU A 274 25.18 -29.25 -138.98
N GLN A 275 25.96 -29.94 -138.13
CA GLN A 275 27.03 -30.83 -138.59
C GLN A 275 26.46 -32.02 -139.36
N GLY A 276 25.41 -32.68 -138.86
CA GLY A 276 24.71 -33.75 -139.56
C GLY A 276 24.09 -33.30 -140.89
N SER A 277 23.52 -32.09 -140.94
CA SER A 277 22.96 -31.50 -142.16
C SER A 277 24.06 -31.13 -143.16
N ASN A 278 25.21 -30.62 -142.71
CA ASN A 278 26.38 -30.39 -143.57
C ASN A 278 26.98 -31.72 -144.06
N ALA A 279 27.06 -32.76 -143.22
CA ALA A 279 27.51 -34.08 -143.64
C ALA A 279 26.56 -34.70 -144.67
N GLN A 280 25.23 -34.55 -144.52
CA GLN A 280 24.24 -34.92 -145.52
C GLN A 280 24.38 -34.09 -146.82
N LYS A 281 24.67 -32.79 -146.71
CA LYS A 281 24.93 -31.92 -147.86
C LYS A 281 26.21 -32.31 -148.59
N GLU A 282 27.25 -32.73 -147.88
CA GLU A 282 28.48 -33.28 -148.44
C GLU A 282 28.27 -34.67 -149.04
N GLU A 283 27.43 -35.52 -148.45
CA GLU A 283 26.99 -36.80 -149.02
C GLU A 283 26.25 -36.58 -150.33
N LEU A 284 25.28 -35.66 -150.34
CA LEU A 284 24.56 -35.25 -151.54
C LEU A 284 25.47 -34.55 -152.56
N HIS A 285 26.49 -33.81 -152.14
CA HIS A 285 27.45 -33.20 -153.06
C HIS A 285 28.40 -34.24 -153.67
N ARG A 286 28.87 -35.21 -152.88
CA ARG A 286 29.63 -36.38 -153.35
C ARG A 286 28.80 -37.23 -154.30
N GLU A 287 27.52 -37.44 -154.01
CA GLU A 287 26.58 -38.08 -154.93
C GLU A 287 26.31 -37.24 -156.19
N VAL A 288 26.22 -35.91 -156.11
CA VAL A 288 26.09 -35.03 -157.29
C VAL A 288 27.36 -34.98 -158.15
N CYS A 289 28.55 -35.07 -157.54
CA CYS A 289 29.81 -35.29 -158.26
C CYS A 289 29.80 -36.65 -158.96
N ARG A 290 29.49 -37.72 -158.21
CA ARG A 290 29.37 -39.09 -158.75
C ARG A 290 28.30 -39.21 -159.83
N VAL A 291 27.20 -38.46 -159.75
CA VAL A 291 26.15 -38.38 -160.78
C VAL A 291 26.59 -37.54 -161.98
N ASN A 292 27.39 -36.48 -161.82
CA ASN A 292 27.98 -35.77 -162.97
C ASN A 292 29.05 -36.60 -163.69
N GLU A 293 29.87 -37.31 -162.93
CA GLU A 293 30.90 -38.22 -163.45
C GLU A 293 30.23 -39.39 -164.16
N THR A 294 29.30 -40.08 -163.50
CA THR A 294 28.55 -41.17 -164.14
C THR A 294 27.62 -40.68 -165.25
N LEU A 295 27.14 -39.43 -165.29
CA LEU A 295 26.40 -38.90 -166.44
C LEU A 295 27.32 -38.75 -167.66
N ARG A 296 28.52 -38.19 -167.50
CA ARG A 296 29.53 -38.11 -168.58
C ARG A 296 30.00 -39.49 -169.02
N GLU A 297 30.21 -40.41 -168.08
CA GLU A 297 30.53 -41.81 -168.39
C GLU A 297 29.35 -42.53 -169.07
N ARG A 298 28.09 -42.19 -168.77
CA ARG A 298 26.92 -42.77 -169.47
C ARG A 298 26.74 -42.17 -170.87
N GLU A 299 27.00 -40.87 -171.08
CA GLU A 299 27.04 -40.27 -172.42
C GLU A 299 28.19 -40.82 -173.30
N SER A 300 29.29 -41.25 -172.68
CA SER A 300 30.34 -42.05 -173.31
C SER A 300 29.87 -43.47 -173.61
N ASN A 301 29.44 -44.20 -172.57
CA ASN A 301 29.33 -45.66 -172.60
C ASN A 301 27.98 -46.16 -173.14
N ILE A 302 26.98 -45.28 -173.33
CA ILE A 302 25.79 -45.59 -174.15
C ILE A 302 26.15 -45.82 -175.63
N ARG A 303 27.37 -45.47 -176.07
CA ARG A 303 27.93 -45.87 -177.37
C ARG A 303 28.77 -47.15 -177.34
N SER A 304 28.94 -47.82 -176.19
CA SER A 304 29.82 -48.99 -176.05
C SER A 304 29.16 -50.17 -175.32
N LEU A 305 27.90 -50.47 -175.64
CA LEU A 305 27.22 -51.76 -175.43
C LEU A 305 26.85 -52.08 -173.95
N GLU A 306 25.64 -52.55 -173.64
CA GLU A 306 25.09 -53.91 -173.89
C GLU A 306 25.77 -55.08 -173.14
N GLU A 307 26.46 -54.88 -171.98
CA GLU A 307 26.87 -56.02 -171.12
C GLU A 307 26.61 -55.94 -169.58
N LYS A 308 25.52 -56.61 -169.16
CA LYS A 308 25.36 -57.54 -168.00
C LYS A 308 25.59 -57.13 -166.51
N ILE A 309 24.46 -56.99 -165.78
CA ILE A 309 24.04 -57.77 -164.57
C ILE A 309 24.62 -57.51 -163.12
N LYS A 310 23.72 -57.03 -162.22
CA LYS A 310 23.43 -57.33 -160.76
C LYS A 310 24.52 -57.70 -159.70
N SER A 311 24.46 -57.08 -158.48
CA SER A 311 23.96 -57.64 -157.17
C SER A 311 24.69 -57.32 -155.82
N THR A 312 23.93 -57.25 -154.68
CA THR A 312 24.28 -57.55 -153.24
C THR A 312 25.29 -56.66 -152.43
N ARG A 313 25.37 -56.57 -151.06
CA ARG A 313 24.56 -57.03 -149.86
C ARG A 313 24.77 -56.17 -148.56
N LEU A 314 24.37 -56.68 -147.37
CA LEU A 314 24.26 -56.08 -145.99
C LEU A 314 25.20 -56.72 -144.93
N SER A 315 25.45 -56.07 -143.77
CA SER A 315 25.87 -56.58 -142.41
C SER A 315 26.12 -55.38 -141.43
N ASP A 316 26.21 -55.38 -140.08
CA ASP A 316 25.93 -56.29 -138.92
C ASP A 316 25.82 -55.48 -137.58
N GLY A 317 25.71 -56.08 -136.37
CA GLY A 317 25.90 -55.38 -135.06
C GLY A 317 25.43 -56.09 -133.75
N ARG A 318 26.16 -55.96 -132.61
CA ARG A 318 25.85 -56.64 -131.31
C ARG A 318 26.66 -56.21 -130.04
N THR A 319 26.09 -55.54 -129.01
CA THR A 319 26.83 -55.22 -127.73
C THR A 319 26.05 -55.07 -126.39
N GLU A 320 24.73 -55.26 -126.27
CA GLU A 320 23.96 -54.76 -125.09
C GLU A 320 24.00 -55.57 -123.77
N VAL A 321 24.43 -56.85 -123.78
CA VAL A 321 24.08 -57.83 -122.71
C VAL A 321 24.91 -57.72 -121.42
N ASP A 322 26.07 -57.06 -121.42
CA ASP A 322 26.98 -57.01 -120.26
C ASP A 322 26.82 -55.73 -119.40
N VAL A 323 26.21 -54.67 -119.93
CA VAL A 323 25.96 -53.41 -119.19
C VAL A 323 25.01 -53.64 -118.01
N LEU A 324 23.88 -54.32 -118.28
CA LEU A 324 22.80 -54.55 -117.30
C LEU A 324 23.26 -55.37 -116.08
N ARG A 325 24.26 -56.24 -116.24
CA ARG A 325 24.75 -57.12 -115.16
C ARG A 325 25.54 -56.36 -114.09
N SER A 326 26.22 -55.27 -114.49
CA SER A 326 26.99 -54.41 -113.58
C SER A 326 26.09 -53.52 -112.72
N GLN A 327 24.96 -53.09 -113.27
CA GLN A 327 24.06 -52.13 -112.64
C GLN A 327 23.28 -52.73 -111.45
N LEU A 328 22.93 -54.02 -111.54
CA LEU A 328 22.20 -54.75 -110.48
C LEU A 328 23.02 -54.87 -109.18
N SER A 329 24.34 -55.12 -109.29
CA SER A 329 25.22 -55.29 -108.11
C SER A 329 25.37 -54.03 -107.26
N ILE A 330 25.18 -52.84 -107.85
CA ILE A 330 25.27 -51.56 -107.14
C ILE A 330 23.99 -51.31 -106.32
N SER A 331 22.84 -51.77 -106.82
CA SER A 331 21.55 -51.63 -106.12
C SER A 331 21.54 -52.37 -104.78
N HIS A 332 22.00 -53.62 -104.77
CA HIS A 332 22.03 -54.47 -103.56
C HIS A 332 22.92 -53.88 -102.44
N LEU A 333 24.02 -53.21 -102.79
CA LEU A 333 24.91 -52.60 -101.79
C LEU A 333 24.29 -51.33 -101.16
N ASN A 334 23.48 -50.59 -101.91
CA ASN A 334 22.73 -49.45 -101.39
C ASN A 334 21.57 -49.89 -100.49
N GLU A 335 20.85 -50.94 -100.86
CA GLU A 335 19.76 -51.53 -100.06
C GLU A 335 20.26 -51.97 -98.68
N GLN A 336 21.35 -52.74 -98.63
CA GLN A 336 21.96 -53.17 -97.35
C GLN A 336 22.34 -51.98 -96.45
N ARG A 337 22.92 -50.90 -97.02
CA ARG A 337 23.29 -49.71 -96.25
C ARG A 337 22.06 -48.96 -95.68
N LEU A 338 20.92 -49.02 -96.35
CA LEU A 338 19.66 -48.48 -95.84
C LEU A 338 19.08 -49.34 -94.71
N GLN A 339 19.21 -50.68 -94.77
CA GLN A 339 18.88 -51.58 -93.66
C GLN A 339 19.66 -51.25 -92.38
N ASP A 340 20.99 -51.05 -92.50
CA ASP A 340 21.87 -50.69 -91.39
C ASP A 340 21.51 -49.31 -90.80
N GLU A 341 21.10 -48.36 -91.64
CA GLU A 341 20.65 -47.02 -91.23
C GLU A 341 19.30 -47.06 -90.50
N VAL A 342 18.34 -47.86 -90.97
CA VAL A 342 17.04 -48.05 -90.32
C VAL A 342 17.21 -48.68 -88.94
N THR A 343 17.92 -49.80 -88.83
CA THR A 343 18.12 -50.49 -87.53
C THR A 343 18.88 -49.62 -86.52
N ARG A 344 19.82 -48.80 -87.00
CA ARG A 344 20.50 -47.76 -86.19
C ARG A 344 19.52 -46.71 -85.66
N MET A 345 18.58 -46.23 -86.48
CA MET A 345 17.55 -45.29 -86.05
C MET A 345 16.53 -45.92 -85.10
N GLU A 346 16.08 -47.16 -85.35
CA GLU A 346 15.17 -47.91 -84.46
C GLU A 346 15.78 -48.11 -83.07
N SER A 347 17.06 -48.47 -82.99
CA SER A 347 17.80 -48.59 -81.73
C SER A 347 17.87 -47.25 -80.98
N HIS A 348 18.13 -46.16 -81.69
CA HIS A 348 18.17 -44.81 -81.10
C HIS A 348 16.80 -44.33 -80.61
N ILE A 349 15.73 -44.54 -81.41
CA ILE A 349 14.34 -44.25 -81.02
C ILE A 349 13.94 -45.10 -79.81
N GLY A 350 14.35 -46.37 -79.75
CA GLY A 350 14.15 -47.23 -78.58
C GLY A 350 14.88 -46.70 -77.34
N SER A 351 16.08 -46.12 -77.49
CA SER A 351 16.82 -45.47 -76.39
C SER A 351 16.12 -44.21 -75.89
N LEU A 352 15.74 -43.31 -76.80
CA LEU A 352 14.98 -42.09 -76.50
C LEU A 352 13.63 -42.43 -75.83
N THR A 353 12.93 -43.45 -76.30
CA THR A 353 11.66 -43.92 -75.71
C THR A 353 11.84 -44.32 -74.24
N ARG A 354 12.92 -45.05 -73.92
CA ARG A 354 13.24 -45.43 -72.53
C ARG A 354 13.60 -44.22 -71.66
N GLN A 355 14.32 -43.23 -72.21
CA GLN A 355 14.65 -41.98 -71.52
C GLN A 355 13.39 -41.15 -71.24
N CYS A 356 12.48 -41.01 -72.20
CA CYS A 356 11.18 -40.35 -71.98
C CYS A 356 10.34 -41.08 -70.91
N GLN A 357 10.35 -42.42 -70.88
CA GLN A 357 9.68 -43.19 -69.83
C GLN A 357 10.33 -43.03 -68.44
N HIS A 358 11.65 -42.84 -68.37
CA HIS A 358 12.36 -42.52 -67.12
C HIS A 358 11.95 -41.16 -66.59
N LEU A 359 12.09 -40.11 -67.42
CA LEU A 359 11.72 -38.74 -67.09
C LEU A 359 10.24 -38.63 -66.70
N ALA A 360 9.34 -39.37 -67.35
CA ALA A 360 7.92 -39.40 -67.00
C ALA A 360 7.66 -40.01 -65.60
N LYS A 361 8.44 -41.01 -65.17
CA LYS A 361 8.37 -41.55 -63.79
C LYS A 361 8.91 -40.55 -62.79
N GLU A 362 10.09 -39.97 -63.03
CA GLU A 362 10.68 -38.96 -62.15
C GLU A 362 9.75 -37.75 -61.97
N VAL A 363 9.12 -37.25 -63.04
CA VAL A 363 8.14 -36.16 -62.97
C VAL A 363 6.92 -36.56 -62.11
N LYS A 364 6.44 -37.79 -62.20
CA LYS A 364 5.34 -38.30 -61.37
C LYS A 364 5.75 -38.40 -59.89
N GLU A 365 6.90 -38.98 -59.59
CA GLU A 365 7.43 -39.12 -58.23
C GLU A 365 7.70 -37.76 -57.58
N LYS A 366 8.21 -36.77 -58.35
CA LYS A 366 8.37 -35.38 -57.89
C LYS A 366 7.04 -34.66 -57.69
N ALA A 367 6.00 -34.94 -58.50
CA ALA A 367 4.66 -34.40 -58.29
C ALA A 367 4.00 -34.95 -57.01
N GLU A 368 4.11 -36.26 -56.77
CA GLU A 368 3.62 -36.93 -55.55
C GLU A 368 4.37 -36.42 -54.31
N SER A 369 5.69 -36.25 -54.41
CA SER A 369 6.52 -35.63 -53.36
C SER A 369 6.11 -34.18 -53.05
N ARG A 370 5.77 -33.38 -54.08
CA ARG A 370 5.26 -32.01 -53.90
C ARG A 370 3.89 -32.01 -53.20
N GLN A 371 2.97 -32.89 -53.59
CA GLN A 371 1.65 -32.95 -52.97
C GLN A 371 1.75 -33.26 -51.46
N LEU A 372 2.59 -34.23 -51.07
CA LEU A 372 2.81 -34.54 -49.65
C LEU A 372 3.34 -33.33 -48.87
N LEU A 373 4.29 -32.57 -49.45
CA LEU A 373 4.82 -31.35 -48.84
C LEU A 373 3.77 -30.23 -48.73
N GLU A 374 2.87 -30.10 -49.70
CA GLU A 374 1.74 -29.16 -49.66
C GLU A 374 0.70 -29.56 -48.58
N GLU A 375 0.46 -30.85 -48.40
CA GLU A 375 -0.36 -31.36 -47.29
C GLU A 375 0.30 -31.13 -45.92
N GLU A 376 1.62 -31.28 -45.79
CA GLU A 376 2.33 -30.94 -44.55
C GLU A 376 2.32 -29.43 -44.28
N HIS A 377 2.54 -28.61 -45.30
CA HIS A 377 2.48 -27.15 -45.19
C HIS A 377 1.09 -26.66 -44.77
N THR A 378 0.01 -27.25 -45.29
CA THR A 378 -1.37 -26.90 -44.87
C THR A 378 -1.69 -27.35 -43.44
N LYS A 379 -1.22 -28.54 -43.02
CA LYS A 379 -1.30 -28.99 -41.60
C LYS A 379 -0.57 -28.02 -40.68
N CYS A 380 0.68 -27.66 -41.01
CA CYS A 380 1.50 -26.73 -40.23
C CYS A 380 0.90 -25.31 -40.19
N TRP A 381 0.35 -24.81 -41.31
CA TRP A 381 -0.35 -23.52 -41.36
C TRP A 381 -1.61 -23.50 -40.48
N ALA A 382 -2.37 -24.59 -40.44
CA ALA A 382 -3.53 -24.73 -39.55
C ALA A 382 -3.12 -24.72 -38.07
N GLU A 383 -1.99 -25.35 -37.73
CA GLU A 383 -1.43 -25.31 -36.37
C GLU A 383 -0.90 -23.91 -36.00
N ILE A 384 -0.19 -23.22 -36.90
CA ILE A 384 0.22 -21.82 -36.72
C ILE A 384 -1.01 -20.91 -36.49
N LYS A 385 -2.11 -21.13 -37.23
CA LYS A 385 -3.37 -20.39 -37.03
C LYS A 385 -4.01 -20.68 -35.67
N LYS A 386 -4.00 -21.95 -35.23
CA LYS A 386 -4.46 -22.37 -33.90
C LYS A 386 -3.62 -21.71 -32.78
N LEU A 387 -2.29 -21.80 -32.86
CA LEU A 387 -1.37 -21.18 -31.90
C LEU A 387 -1.54 -19.66 -31.82
N LYS A 388 -1.71 -18.97 -32.96
CA LYS A 388 -2.04 -17.53 -32.98
C LYS A 388 -3.36 -17.21 -32.28
N SER A 389 -4.40 -18.04 -32.49
CA SER A 389 -5.68 -17.85 -31.78
C SER A 389 -5.55 -18.05 -30.26
N GLN A 390 -4.78 -19.05 -29.82
CA GLN A 390 -4.50 -19.32 -28.41
C GLN A 390 -3.66 -18.21 -27.77
N LEU A 391 -2.67 -17.67 -28.49
CA LEU A 391 -1.88 -16.52 -28.03
C LEU A 391 -2.77 -15.29 -27.83
N SER A 392 -3.59 -14.92 -28.81
CA SER A 392 -4.51 -13.77 -28.67
C SER A 392 -5.56 -13.96 -27.57
N GLN A 393 -6.01 -15.20 -27.31
CA GLN A 393 -6.88 -15.51 -26.19
C GLN A 393 -6.16 -15.34 -24.83
N ALA A 394 -4.88 -15.71 -24.75
CA ALA A 394 -4.06 -15.51 -23.56
C ALA A 394 -3.74 -14.02 -23.34
N GLU A 395 -3.42 -13.26 -24.40
CA GLU A 395 -3.22 -11.80 -24.32
C GLU A 395 -4.47 -11.08 -23.80
N LEU A 396 -5.66 -11.50 -24.24
CA LEU A 396 -6.94 -11.00 -23.73
C LEU A 396 -7.20 -11.39 -22.27
N SER A 397 -6.88 -12.61 -21.84
CA SER A 397 -7.05 -12.99 -20.43
C SER A 397 -6.05 -12.26 -19.52
N TYR A 398 -4.77 -12.16 -19.92
CA TYR A 398 -3.78 -11.36 -19.20
C TYR A 398 -4.15 -9.88 -19.12
N SER A 399 -4.66 -9.25 -20.19
CA SER A 399 -5.11 -7.86 -20.13
C SER A 399 -6.29 -7.67 -19.16
N SER A 400 -7.25 -8.60 -19.13
CA SER A 400 -8.37 -8.56 -18.18
C SER A 400 -7.92 -8.69 -16.72
N VAL A 401 -6.89 -9.50 -16.43
CA VAL A 401 -6.29 -9.63 -15.09
C VAL A 401 -5.53 -8.35 -14.71
N LEU A 402 -4.76 -7.77 -15.63
CA LEU A 402 -4.04 -6.52 -15.41
C LEU A 402 -4.99 -5.33 -15.16
N ASP A 403 -6.11 -5.23 -15.90
CA ASP A 403 -7.14 -4.24 -15.63
C ASP A 403 -7.89 -4.49 -14.30
N GLY A 404 -8.01 -5.75 -13.87
CA GLY A 404 -8.47 -6.11 -12.53
C GLY A 404 -7.54 -5.57 -11.44
N MET A 405 -6.25 -5.93 -11.49
CA MET A 405 -5.22 -5.45 -10.57
C MET A 405 -5.11 -3.92 -10.57
N LYS A 406 -5.24 -3.28 -11.73
CA LYS A 406 -5.23 -1.81 -11.86
C LYS A 406 -6.42 -1.14 -11.16
N LYS A 407 -7.61 -1.75 -11.20
CA LYS A 407 -8.78 -1.29 -10.44
C LYS A 407 -8.56 -1.46 -8.93
N GLU A 408 -8.06 -2.61 -8.51
CA GLU A 408 -7.75 -2.90 -7.10
C GLU A 408 -6.69 -1.93 -6.54
N ILE A 409 -5.59 -1.70 -7.25
CA ILE A 409 -4.57 -0.69 -6.89
C ILE A 409 -5.19 0.70 -6.80
N SER A 410 -6.10 1.06 -7.71
CA SER A 410 -6.79 2.37 -7.67
C SER A 410 -7.70 2.50 -6.44
N GLN A 411 -8.43 1.44 -6.09
CA GLN A 411 -9.28 1.37 -4.90
C GLN A 411 -8.46 1.45 -3.62
N LEU A 412 -7.39 0.65 -3.48
CA LEU A 412 -6.49 0.68 -2.33
C LEU A 412 -5.79 2.05 -2.16
N THR A 413 -5.45 2.72 -3.27
CA THR A 413 -4.89 4.09 -3.25
C THR A 413 -5.94 5.10 -2.76
N GLN A 414 -7.18 4.99 -3.23
CA GLN A 414 -8.29 5.85 -2.76
C GLN A 414 -8.60 5.62 -1.28
N GLU A 415 -8.64 4.37 -0.81
CA GLU A 415 -8.82 4.06 0.60
C GLU A 415 -7.67 4.59 1.46
N LEU A 416 -6.42 4.50 0.99
CA LEU A 416 -5.26 5.03 1.71
C LEU A 416 -5.38 6.54 1.88
N HIS A 417 -5.68 7.29 0.81
CA HIS A 417 -5.91 8.73 0.92
C HIS A 417 -7.10 9.08 1.81
N GLN A 418 -8.17 8.28 1.82
CA GLN A 418 -9.28 8.50 2.76
C GLN A 418 -8.87 8.21 4.22
N ARG A 419 -8.03 7.21 4.47
CA ARG A 419 -7.42 6.96 5.79
C ARG A 419 -6.52 8.13 6.21
N ASP A 420 -5.68 8.65 5.32
CA ASP A 420 -4.82 9.80 5.58
C ASP A 420 -5.63 11.05 5.96
N ILE A 421 -6.73 11.33 5.22
CA ILE A 421 -7.68 12.41 5.52
C ILE A 421 -8.33 12.21 6.90
N ASN A 422 -8.75 10.98 7.23
CA ASN A 422 -9.37 10.66 8.52
C ASN A 422 -8.37 10.73 9.69
N ILE A 423 -7.10 10.40 9.46
CA ILE A 423 -6.00 10.57 10.43
C ILE A 423 -5.67 12.06 10.63
N ALA A 424 -5.67 12.85 9.56
CA ALA A 424 -5.45 14.29 9.64
C ALA A 424 -6.59 15.00 10.43
N SER A 425 -7.85 14.68 10.14
CA SER A 425 -9.00 15.26 10.83
C SER A 425 -9.09 14.85 12.30
N SER A 426 -8.87 13.56 12.61
CA SER A 426 -8.78 13.09 14.00
C SER A 426 -7.57 13.67 14.75
N SER A 427 -6.42 13.89 14.09
CA SER A 427 -5.29 14.60 14.71
C SER A 427 -5.63 16.05 15.09
N ILE A 428 -6.46 16.73 14.29
CA ILE A 428 -6.94 18.09 14.61
C ILE A 428 -7.88 18.05 15.82
N THR A 429 -8.88 17.16 15.84
CA THR A 429 -9.80 17.08 16.98
C THR A 429 -9.11 16.63 18.26
N THR A 430 -8.14 15.70 18.20
CA THR A 430 -7.29 15.35 19.35
C THR A 430 -6.53 16.57 19.88
N LYS A 431 -5.87 17.35 19.02
CA LYS A 431 -5.14 18.57 19.44
C LYS A 431 -6.06 19.62 20.06
N ASP A 432 -7.30 19.74 19.60
CA ASP A 432 -8.27 20.68 20.18
C ASP A 432 -8.86 20.18 21.51
N LEU A 433 -8.94 18.86 21.73
CA LEU A 433 -9.21 18.27 23.04
C LEU A 433 -8.03 18.45 24.01
N GLU A 434 -6.78 18.24 23.55
CA GLU A 434 -5.57 18.49 24.33
C GLU A 434 -5.50 19.95 24.83
N LYS A 435 -5.78 20.93 23.94
CA LYS A 435 -5.87 22.35 24.31
C LYS A 435 -6.93 22.62 25.38
N ARG A 436 -8.11 22.00 25.27
CA ARG A 436 -9.19 22.15 26.26
C ARG A 436 -8.77 21.59 27.62
N ILE A 437 -8.25 20.36 27.65
CA ILE A 437 -7.76 19.70 28.87
C ILE A 437 -6.65 20.52 29.53
N GLN A 438 -5.72 21.08 28.76
CA GLN A 438 -4.66 21.92 29.29
C GLN A 438 -5.21 23.27 29.81
N ALA A 439 -6.15 23.91 29.11
CA ALA A 439 -6.79 25.15 29.58
C ALA A 439 -7.61 24.94 30.88
N ASP A 440 -8.29 23.80 31.03
CA ASP A 440 -9.04 23.46 32.25
C ASP A 440 -8.12 23.04 33.40
N LYS A 441 -6.99 22.40 33.12
CA LYS A 441 -5.91 22.18 34.10
C LYS A 441 -5.29 23.50 34.58
N ASP A 442 -5.07 24.46 33.68
CA ASP A 442 -4.57 25.79 34.02
C ASP A 442 -5.64 26.66 34.71
N ARG A 443 -6.93 26.30 34.58
CA ARG A 443 -8.06 26.88 35.34
C ARG A 443 -8.07 26.33 36.77
N ALA A 444 -8.11 25.01 36.94
CA ALA A 444 -8.02 24.35 38.24
C ALA A 444 -6.74 24.71 39.00
N GLY A 445 -5.62 24.95 38.29
CA GLY A 445 -4.38 25.44 38.88
C GLY A 445 -4.47 26.86 39.46
N ARG A 446 -5.28 27.75 38.87
CA ARG A 446 -5.58 29.08 39.40
C ARG A 446 -6.54 29.02 40.58
N GLU A 447 -7.64 28.28 40.44
CA GLU A 447 -8.61 28.04 41.53
C GLU A 447 -7.92 27.44 42.76
N ALA A 448 -7.02 26.47 42.59
CA ALA A 448 -6.22 25.89 43.67
C ALA A 448 -5.16 26.86 44.26
N ALA A 449 -4.75 27.91 43.55
CA ALA A 449 -3.90 28.97 44.08
C ALA A 449 -4.72 30.00 44.86
N GLU A 450 -5.89 30.39 44.34
CA GLU A 450 -6.86 31.27 45.02
C GLU A 450 -7.35 30.67 46.34
N HIS A 451 -7.63 29.36 46.37
CA HIS A 451 -7.92 28.63 47.61
C HIS A 451 -6.75 28.63 48.60
N LYS A 452 -5.49 28.53 48.15
CA LYS A 452 -4.32 28.63 49.05
C LYS A 452 -4.15 30.03 49.63
N VAL A 453 -4.35 31.08 48.83
CA VAL A 453 -4.34 32.47 49.31
C VAL A 453 -5.47 32.69 50.32
N SER A 454 -6.65 32.15 50.05
CA SER A 454 -7.81 32.21 50.97
C SER A 454 -7.53 31.49 52.30
N LEU A 455 -6.88 30.31 52.26
CA LEU A 455 -6.48 29.59 53.46
C LEU A 455 -5.41 30.35 54.26
N ALA A 456 -4.39 30.89 53.60
CA ALA A 456 -3.35 31.70 54.27
C ALA A 456 -3.93 32.97 54.92
N ALA A 457 -4.91 33.62 54.27
CA ALA A 457 -5.64 34.74 54.86
C ALA A 457 -6.47 34.32 56.10
N LEU A 458 -7.14 33.17 56.05
CA LEU A 458 -7.85 32.60 57.20
C LEU A 458 -6.90 32.17 58.33
N GLU A 459 -5.67 31.77 58.02
CA GLU A 459 -4.63 31.48 59.02
C GLU A 459 -4.10 32.77 59.67
N SER A 460 -3.84 33.83 58.90
CA SER A 460 -3.52 35.16 59.44
C SER A 460 -4.62 35.68 60.36
N LEU A 461 -5.88 35.63 59.92
CA LEU A 461 -7.02 36.07 60.73
C LEU A 461 -7.20 35.24 62.00
N LYS A 462 -6.91 33.93 61.99
CA LYS A 462 -6.90 33.09 63.20
C LYS A 462 -5.79 33.49 64.17
N GLU A 463 -4.61 33.79 63.65
CA GLU A 463 -3.45 34.22 64.43
C GLU A 463 -3.67 35.62 65.03
N GLU A 464 -4.22 36.57 64.28
CA GLU A 464 -4.67 37.87 64.78
C GLU A 464 -5.73 37.70 65.88
N ASN A 465 -6.71 36.80 65.70
CA ASN A 465 -7.70 36.49 66.74
C ASN A 465 -7.08 35.82 67.98
N ARG A 466 -5.99 35.06 67.84
CA ARG A 466 -5.23 34.52 68.98
C ARG A 466 -4.53 35.65 69.73
N GLN A 467 -3.85 36.54 69.01
CA GLN A 467 -3.15 37.69 69.59
C GLN A 467 -4.13 38.66 70.30
N LEU A 468 -5.31 38.90 69.73
CA LEU A 468 -6.37 39.70 70.36
C LEU A 468 -6.87 39.08 71.67
N LYS A 469 -7.08 37.76 71.71
CA LYS A 469 -7.42 37.04 72.96
C LYS A 469 -6.30 37.14 73.99
N GLU A 470 -5.06 36.92 73.57
CA GLU A 470 -3.90 37.03 74.44
C GLU A 470 -3.62 38.46 74.93
N MET A 471 -4.14 39.50 74.29
CA MET A 471 -4.15 40.86 74.84
C MET A 471 -5.29 41.07 75.83
N LEU A 472 -6.47 40.51 75.56
CA LEU A 472 -7.62 40.57 76.46
C LEU A 472 -7.33 39.85 77.79
N GLU A 473 -6.84 38.60 77.74
CA GLU A 473 -6.41 37.81 78.91
C GLU A 473 -5.28 38.47 79.72
N LYS A 474 -4.50 39.38 79.10
CA LYS A 474 -3.48 40.19 79.78
C LYS A 474 -4.04 41.49 80.40
N GLN A 475 -5.20 41.97 79.95
CA GLN A 475 -5.89 43.13 80.52
C GLN A 475 -6.90 42.74 81.60
N GLU A 476 -7.47 41.53 81.54
CA GLU A 476 -8.33 40.98 82.61
C GLU A 476 -7.73 41.10 84.03
N PRO A 477 -6.46 40.74 84.32
CA PRO A 477 -5.90 40.89 85.66
C PRO A 477 -5.76 42.36 86.12
N ASP A 478 -5.43 43.30 85.23
CA ASP A 478 -5.38 44.74 85.56
C ASP A 478 -6.78 45.30 85.85
N VAL A 479 -7.80 44.85 85.10
CA VAL A 479 -9.21 45.21 85.34
C VAL A 479 -9.73 44.61 86.66
N LEU A 480 -9.37 43.38 86.97
CA LEU A 480 -9.71 42.73 88.24
C LEU A 480 -9.03 43.42 89.43
N LEU A 481 -7.74 43.77 89.32
CA LEU A 481 -7.04 44.58 90.33
C LEU A 481 -7.67 45.97 90.49
N ALA A 482 -8.09 46.62 89.41
CA ALA A 482 -8.80 47.90 89.50
C ALA A 482 -10.14 47.75 90.24
N LEU A 483 -10.87 46.65 90.02
CA LEU A 483 -12.13 46.33 90.72
C LEU A 483 -11.89 46.03 92.21
N GLU A 484 -10.93 45.19 92.57
CA GLU A 484 -10.59 44.89 93.97
C GLU A 484 -10.17 46.15 94.74
N ASN A 485 -9.39 47.04 94.12
CA ASN A 485 -9.01 48.32 94.71
C ASN A 485 -10.24 49.24 94.92
N LEU A 486 -11.15 49.30 93.94
CA LEU A 486 -12.41 50.06 94.07
C LEU A 486 -13.35 49.47 95.12
N GLU A 487 -13.43 48.14 95.26
CA GLU A 487 -14.19 47.49 96.33
C GLU A 487 -13.59 47.80 97.71
N HIS A 488 -12.27 47.74 97.87
CA HIS A 488 -11.61 48.12 99.12
C HIS A 488 -11.80 49.59 99.47
N GLU A 489 -11.75 50.51 98.51
CA GLU A 489 -12.04 51.92 98.76
C GLU A 489 -13.52 52.16 99.11
N ASN A 490 -14.45 51.48 98.44
CA ASN A 490 -15.89 51.53 98.74
C ASN A 490 -16.18 50.95 100.15
N GLN A 491 -15.55 49.84 100.53
CA GLN A 491 -15.61 49.29 101.90
C GLN A 491 -15.03 50.26 102.95
N ARG A 492 -13.97 51.02 102.62
CA ARG A 492 -13.44 52.06 103.51
C ARG A 492 -14.44 53.20 103.67
N LEU A 493 -14.99 53.71 102.57
CA LEU A 493 -16.01 54.77 102.58
C LEU A 493 -17.29 54.34 103.33
N GLN A 494 -17.69 53.07 103.26
CA GLN A 494 -18.81 52.54 104.06
C GLN A 494 -18.49 52.52 105.56
N LYS A 495 -17.25 52.21 105.96
CA LYS A 495 -16.81 52.35 107.36
C LYS A 495 -16.84 53.82 107.80
N ASP A 496 -16.26 54.72 107.01
CA ASP A 496 -16.22 56.15 107.30
C ASP A 496 -17.64 56.75 107.40
N LEU A 497 -18.58 56.30 106.56
CA LEU A 497 -20.02 56.65 106.63
C LEU A 497 -20.70 56.10 107.88
N SER A 498 -20.41 54.86 108.31
CA SER A 498 -20.97 54.32 109.56
C SER A 498 -20.40 55.01 110.81
N GLN A 499 -19.12 55.41 110.79
CA GLN A 499 -18.48 56.14 111.88
C GLN A 499 -18.97 57.59 111.98
N THR A 500 -19.11 58.29 110.84
CA THR A 500 -19.71 59.64 110.82
C THR A 500 -21.19 59.61 111.23
N ARG A 501 -21.94 58.59 110.83
CA ARG A 501 -23.31 58.35 111.31
C ARG A 501 -23.37 58.15 112.82
N GLY A 502 -22.54 57.28 113.39
CA GLY A 502 -22.46 57.08 114.84
C GLY A 502 -22.10 58.36 115.60
N ASN A 503 -21.16 59.15 115.08
CA ASN A 503 -20.82 60.46 115.64
C ASN A 503 -22.01 61.45 115.59
N LEU A 504 -22.78 61.45 114.50
CA LEU A 504 -23.99 62.30 114.36
C LEU A 504 -25.10 61.85 115.32
N GLU A 505 -25.35 60.55 115.45
CA GLU A 505 -26.32 60.00 116.42
C GLU A 505 -25.90 60.36 117.86
N HIS A 506 -24.60 60.33 118.17
CA HIS A 506 -24.07 60.75 119.48
C HIS A 506 -24.22 62.27 119.74
N VAL A 507 -24.08 63.10 118.70
CA VAL A 507 -24.33 64.57 118.79
C VAL A 507 -25.82 64.88 118.95
N VAL A 508 -26.70 64.13 118.27
CA VAL A 508 -28.15 64.22 118.45
C VAL A 508 -28.53 63.88 119.89
N GLN A 509 -28.04 62.76 120.44
CA GLN A 509 -28.29 62.38 121.85
C GLN A 509 -27.82 63.44 122.85
N THR A 510 -26.66 64.08 122.64
CA THR A 510 -26.25 65.21 123.51
C THR A 510 -27.20 66.39 123.41
N ARG A 511 -27.67 66.74 122.21
CA ARG A 511 -28.64 67.85 122.03
C ARG A 511 -30.02 67.52 122.60
N GLU A 512 -30.46 66.27 122.53
CA GLU A 512 -31.70 65.82 123.16
C GLU A 512 -31.60 65.92 124.69
N SER A 513 -30.44 65.60 125.28
CA SER A 513 -30.17 65.81 126.71
C SER A 513 -30.12 67.29 127.11
N ASP A 514 -29.49 68.16 126.30
CA ASP A 514 -29.48 69.60 126.51
C ASP A 514 -30.90 70.22 126.40
N ILE A 515 -31.72 69.74 125.46
CA ILE A 515 -33.12 70.16 125.31
C ILE A 515 -33.95 69.68 126.49
N GLN A 516 -33.81 68.42 126.92
CA GLN A 516 -34.54 67.87 128.06
C GLN A 516 -34.22 68.64 129.35
N THR A 517 -32.94 68.87 129.64
CA THR A 517 -32.53 69.65 130.83
C THR A 517 -32.96 71.12 130.75
N ALA A 518 -33.07 71.71 129.56
CA ALA A 518 -33.66 73.04 129.37
C ALA A 518 -35.18 73.05 129.61
N VAL A 519 -35.91 72.01 129.19
CA VAL A 519 -37.35 71.83 129.45
C VAL A 519 -37.61 71.65 130.94
N ASP A 520 -36.86 70.79 131.62
CA ASP A 520 -37.00 70.53 133.06
C ASP A 520 -36.70 71.78 133.90
N ARG A 521 -35.73 72.60 133.48
CA ARG A 521 -35.48 73.91 134.10
C ARG A 521 -36.65 74.88 133.89
N LYS A 522 -37.33 74.80 132.73
CA LYS A 522 -38.48 75.66 132.38
C LYS A 522 -39.74 75.30 133.16
N THR A 523 -40.01 74.01 133.37
CA THR A 523 -41.13 73.55 134.21
C THR A 523 -40.89 73.90 135.67
N GLN A 524 -39.64 73.80 136.16
CA GLN A 524 -39.28 74.23 137.52
C GLN A 524 -39.46 75.74 137.73
N GLU A 525 -39.08 76.58 136.74
CA GLU A 525 -39.37 78.03 136.74
C GLU A 525 -40.87 78.37 136.75
N LEU A 526 -41.71 77.56 136.10
CA LEU A 526 -43.17 77.77 136.06
C LEU A 526 -43.84 77.31 137.36
N LEU A 527 -43.44 76.16 137.92
CA LEU A 527 -43.95 75.67 139.20
C LEU A 527 -43.65 76.66 140.33
N GLY A 528 -42.42 77.18 140.42
CA GLY A 528 -42.07 78.20 141.42
C GLY A 528 -42.85 79.52 141.28
N LYS A 529 -43.32 79.87 140.08
CA LYS A 529 -44.20 81.04 139.88
C LYS A 529 -45.61 80.77 140.37
N HIS A 530 -46.19 79.61 140.03
CA HIS A 530 -47.52 79.24 140.55
C HIS A 530 -47.53 79.04 142.07
N GLU A 531 -46.43 78.58 142.65
CA GLU A 531 -46.25 78.51 144.11
C GLU A 531 -46.17 79.92 144.74
N ALA A 532 -45.50 80.89 144.11
CA ALA A 532 -45.51 82.28 144.55
C ALA A 532 -46.88 82.97 144.37
N GLU A 533 -47.61 82.67 143.29
CA GLU A 533 -48.99 83.14 143.07
C GLU A 533 -49.95 82.56 144.12
N LEU A 534 -49.82 81.27 144.47
CA LEU A 534 -50.57 80.66 145.57
C LEU A 534 -50.22 81.28 146.93
N ASN A 535 -48.93 81.50 147.22
CA ASN A 535 -48.52 82.10 148.48
C ASN A 535 -49.01 83.55 148.63
N THR A 536 -48.96 84.38 147.58
CA THR A 536 -49.49 85.76 147.63
C THR A 536 -51.02 85.83 147.65
N LEU A 537 -51.72 84.82 147.12
CA LEU A 537 -53.15 84.62 147.36
C LEU A 537 -53.44 84.20 148.80
N ASN A 538 -52.62 83.33 149.39
CA ASN A 538 -52.74 82.85 150.76
C ASN A 538 -52.42 83.95 151.80
N GLU A 539 -51.44 84.80 151.54
CA GLU A 539 -51.16 86.00 152.34
C GLU A 539 -52.33 86.99 152.31
N ARG A 540 -52.93 87.23 151.13
CA ARG A 540 -54.15 88.03 151.01
C ARG A 540 -55.34 87.41 151.75
N LEU A 541 -55.48 86.08 151.71
CA LEU A 541 -56.52 85.36 152.45
C LEU A 541 -56.30 85.52 153.97
N ASN A 542 -55.06 85.34 154.45
CA ASN A 542 -54.71 85.50 155.85
C ASN A 542 -54.91 86.93 156.36
N GLU A 543 -54.55 87.95 155.57
CA GLU A 543 -54.75 89.36 155.94
C GLU A 543 -56.24 89.71 156.05
N VAL A 544 -57.08 89.18 155.15
CA VAL A 544 -58.55 89.29 155.26
C VAL A 544 -59.09 88.50 156.46
N SER A 545 -58.61 87.27 156.69
CA SER A 545 -59.00 86.48 157.88
C SER A 545 -58.69 87.20 159.18
N LYS A 546 -57.50 87.80 159.28
CA LYS A 546 -57.05 88.58 160.46
C LYS A 546 -57.92 89.81 160.72
N GLN A 547 -58.37 90.49 159.66
CA GLN A 547 -59.35 91.59 159.76
C GLN A 547 -60.73 91.11 160.24
N TYR A 548 -61.11 89.84 160.00
CA TYR A 548 -62.30 89.23 160.62
C TYR A 548 -62.04 88.76 162.07
N GLU A 549 -60.84 88.25 162.39
CA GLU A 549 -60.48 87.82 163.75
C GLU A 549 -60.49 88.99 164.74
N GLU A 550 -59.94 90.17 164.37
CA GLU A 550 -59.96 91.36 165.21
C GLU A 550 -61.40 91.83 165.56
N VAL A 551 -62.34 91.69 164.62
CA VAL A 551 -63.76 92.01 164.83
C VAL A 551 -64.46 90.95 165.70
N LEU A 552 -64.12 89.67 165.53
CA LEU A 552 -64.71 88.56 166.31
C LEU A 552 -64.27 88.58 167.78
N CYS A 553 -63.01 88.95 168.05
CA CYS A 553 -62.51 89.13 169.42
C CYS A 553 -63.27 90.21 170.22
N ALA A 554 -63.90 91.20 169.55
CA ALA A 554 -64.67 92.24 170.20
C ALA A 554 -66.10 91.80 170.62
N LEU A 555 -66.69 90.80 169.93
CA LEU A 555 -68.10 90.43 170.11
C LEU A 555 -68.35 89.03 170.70
N GLN A 556 -67.34 88.18 170.86
CA GLN A 556 -67.45 86.97 171.69
C GLN A 556 -67.31 87.20 173.20
N SER A 557 -67.63 88.42 173.66
CA SER A 557 -68.36 88.59 174.94
C SER A 557 -69.82 88.09 174.86
N GLN A 558 -70.28 87.64 173.68
CA GLN A 558 -71.42 86.73 173.55
C GLN A 558 -71.02 85.39 172.88
N ARG A 559 -71.08 84.35 173.71
CA ARG A 559 -71.74 83.07 173.41
C ARG A 559 -71.08 82.06 172.45
N GLU A 560 -70.29 81.17 173.07
CA GLU A 560 -70.40 79.69 173.04
C GLU A 560 -70.44 78.88 171.72
N ALA A 561 -69.63 77.80 171.70
CA ALA A 561 -69.79 76.54 170.94
C ALA A 561 -69.75 76.59 169.39
N ALA A 562 -68.90 75.83 168.68
CA ALA A 562 -68.91 74.36 168.52
C ALA A 562 -70.26 73.83 167.97
N PHE A 563 -70.33 72.93 166.98
CA PHE A 563 -69.62 71.63 166.89
C PHE A 563 -69.84 70.96 165.50
N ILE A 564 -68.77 70.59 164.77
CA ILE A 564 -68.52 69.22 164.20
C ILE A 564 -69.49 68.66 163.08
N LEU A 565 -69.30 67.57 162.29
CA LEU A 565 -68.48 66.32 162.18
C LEU A 565 -68.17 66.06 160.65
N LYS A 566 -66.96 65.67 160.16
CA LYS A 566 -66.45 64.28 159.85
C LYS A 566 -67.34 63.44 158.89
N GLY A 567 -66.86 62.68 157.88
CA GLY A 567 -65.53 62.38 157.31
C GLY A 567 -65.47 60.97 156.65
N LEU A 568 -64.30 60.53 156.12
CA LEU A 568 -63.94 59.11 155.74
C LEU A 568 -64.56 58.55 154.40
N SER A 569 -64.06 57.52 153.67
CA SER A 569 -62.86 56.62 153.78
C SER A 569 -62.58 55.72 152.53
N ARG A 570 -61.29 55.36 152.27
CA ARG A 570 -60.76 54.14 151.54
C ARG A 570 -61.08 54.00 150.01
N THR A 571 -60.58 53.04 149.19
CA THR A 571 -59.83 51.73 149.28
C THR A 571 -58.91 51.45 148.04
N SER A 572 -58.01 50.42 148.10
CA SER A 572 -57.61 49.45 147.00
C SER A 572 -56.94 49.97 145.68
N SER A 573 -56.34 49.16 144.77
CA SER A 573 -55.61 47.85 144.75
C SER A 573 -54.88 47.70 143.37
N LEU A 574 -54.38 46.51 143.01
CA LEU A 574 -53.58 46.14 141.83
C LEU A 574 -54.34 46.03 140.47
N GLU A 575 -53.52 45.96 139.40
CA GLU A 575 -53.66 45.18 138.13
C GLU A 575 -54.12 45.80 136.77
N SER A 576 -53.27 45.52 135.76
CA SER A 576 -53.54 45.14 134.34
C SER A 576 -54.04 46.11 133.23
N VAL A 577 -53.15 46.35 132.26
CA VAL A 577 -53.23 46.07 130.78
C VAL A 577 -54.32 46.69 129.88
N SER A 578 -53.94 46.91 128.60
CA SER A 578 -54.71 47.32 127.39
C SER A 578 -54.65 48.84 127.10
N SER A 579 -54.66 49.33 125.85
CA SER A 579 -54.80 48.69 124.51
C SER A 579 -53.94 49.52 123.49
N GLU A 580 -53.86 49.37 122.15
CA GLU A 580 -54.64 48.62 121.13
C GLU A 580 -53.85 48.54 119.78
N HIS A 581 -54.49 48.04 118.70
CA HIS A 581 -54.13 48.12 117.26
C HIS A 581 -52.77 47.51 116.78
N SER A 582 -52.71 46.58 115.82
CA SER A 582 -53.69 45.62 115.25
C SER A 582 -52.96 44.56 114.40
N LYS A 583 -53.54 43.36 114.22
CA LYS A 583 -52.98 42.20 113.48
C LYS A 583 -53.89 41.76 112.30
N GLY A 584 -53.35 40.92 111.40
CA GLY A 584 -54.08 40.05 110.46
C GLY A 584 -53.47 40.11 109.05
N GLU A 585 -53.00 39.06 108.35
CA GLU A 585 -53.15 37.57 108.33
C GLU A 585 -54.14 36.99 107.29
N VAL A 586 -53.55 36.27 106.32
CA VAL A 586 -53.96 34.99 105.69
C VAL A 586 -55.31 34.86 104.95
N HIS A 587 -55.24 34.54 103.64
CA HIS A 587 -55.87 33.41 102.89
C HIS A 587 -55.50 33.58 101.38
N GLY A 588 -55.47 32.57 100.50
CA GLY A 588 -55.75 31.13 100.60
C GLY A 588 -55.42 30.41 99.28
N GLU A 589 -55.97 29.22 99.01
CA GLU A 589 -55.61 28.33 97.89
C GLU A 589 -56.86 27.82 97.09
N ASN A 590 -56.80 27.03 96.00
CA ASN A 590 -55.69 26.41 95.22
C ASN A 590 -56.12 26.13 93.75
N GLU A 591 -55.15 25.79 92.88
CA GLU A 591 -55.27 25.30 91.48
C GLU A 591 -56.05 26.15 90.45
N GLY A 592 -56.00 25.81 89.14
CA GLY A 592 -56.99 26.40 88.20
C GLY A 592 -56.79 26.42 86.67
N SER A 593 -55.60 26.19 86.10
CA SER A 593 -55.35 26.04 84.64
C SER A 593 -55.59 27.23 83.67
N SER A 594 -54.59 27.45 82.79
CA SER A 594 -54.72 27.91 81.39
C SER A 594 -55.58 29.14 81.02
N ARG A 595 -54.91 30.31 80.81
CA ARG A 595 -54.82 30.98 79.47
C ARG A 595 -54.08 32.32 79.50
N GLN A 596 -52.88 32.31 78.94
CA GLN A 596 -52.23 33.42 78.24
C GLN A 596 -51.57 32.80 76.99
N SER A 597 -51.30 33.44 75.87
CA SER A 597 -51.73 34.66 75.18
C SER A 597 -50.76 34.76 73.99
N GLN A 598 -51.25 34.59 72.77
CA GLN A 598 -50.59 34.96 71.51
C GLN A 598 -49.13 34.48 71.27
N LEU A 599 -48.99 33.31 70.65
CA LEU A 599 -47.86 33.01 69.75
C LEU A 599 -48.38 32.36 68.46
N PRO A 600 -48.34 33.05 67.31
CA PRO A 600 -48.32 32.40 66.01
C PRO A 600 -46.98 31.65 65.84
N MET A 601 -47.02 30.45 65.26
CA MET A 601 -45.80 29.67 64.99
C MET A 601 -44.83 30.45 64.08
N PRO A 602 -43.51 30.38 64.33
CA PRO A 602 -42.53 31.03 63.47
C PRO A 602 -42.51 30.37 62.07
N PRO A 603 -42.14 31.12 61.01
CA PRO A 603 -41.86 30.50 59.72
C PRO A 603 -40.71 29.49 59.85
N SER A 604 -40.75 28.44 59.03
CA SER A 604 -39.64 27.48 58.96
C SER A 604 -38.33 28.20 58.58
N SER A 605 -37.22 27.75 59.18
CA SER A 605 -35.90 28.36 59.01
C SER A 605 -35.56 28.56 57.52
N PRO A 606 -34.93 29.69 57.12
CA PRO A 606 -34.51 29.93 55.74
C PRO A 606 -33.71 28.77 55.13
N ALA A 607 -32.96 28.03 55.96
CA ALA A 607 -32.25 26.82 55.55
C ALA A 607 -33.18 25.74 54.95
N ASN A 608 -34.37 25.54 55.50
CA ASN A 608 -35.34 24.57 54.97
C ASN A 608 -35.96 25.06 53.65
N THR A 609 -36.20 26.36 53.50
CA THR A 609 -36.69 26.93 52.23
C THR A 609 -35.62 26.85 51.13
N ILE A 610 -34.36 27.07 51.47
CA ILE A 610 -33.22 26.94 50.54
C ILE A 610 -33.01 25.47 50.18
N ALA A 611 -33.03 24.54 51.15
CA ALA A 611 -32.90 23.11 50.90
C ALA A 611 -34.06 22.56 50.03
N ALA A 612 -35.30 23.02 50.26
CA ALA A 612 -36.45 22.63 49.44
C ALA A 612 -36.33 23.14 47.99
N ARG A 613 -35.86 24.39 47.77
CA ARG A 613 -35.58 24.88 46.41
C ARG A 613 -34.43 24.12 45.75
N PHE A 614 -33.37 23.83 46.48
CA PHE A 614 -32.23 23.07 45.95
C PHE A 614 -32.65 21.66 45.53
N LEU A 615 -33.47 20.97 46.34
CA LEU A 615 -34.08 19.69 45.97
C LEU A 615 -34.95 19.82 44.70
N GLN A 616 -35.78 20.86 44.59
CA GLN A 616 -36.62 21.08 43.41
C GLN A 616 -35.80 21.42 42.15
N GLU A 617 -34.74 22.22 42.27
CA GLU A 617 -33.80 22.52 41.16
C GLU A 617 -33.00 21.28 40.74
N GLU A 618 -32.60 20.43 41.68
CA GLU A 618 -31.86 19.20 41.39
C GLU A 618 -32.79 18.08 40.86
N GLU A 619 -34.05 18.02 41.27
CA GLU A 619 -35.09 17.19 40.62
C GLU A 619 -35.30 17.63 39.16
N LEU A 620 -35.44 18.93 38.89
CA LEU A 620 -35.56 19.46 37.53
C LEU A 620 -34.30 19.19 36.68
N ARG A 621 -33.09 19.33 37.26
CA ARG A 621 -31.84 18.93 36.59
C ARG A 621 -31.77 17.44 36.32
N SER A 622 -32.23 16.60 37.25
CA SER A 622 -32.27 15.15 37.03
C SER A 622 -33.20 14.81 35.86
N GLN A 623 -34.35 15.49 35.74
CA GLN A 623 -35.30 15.29 34.63
C GLN A 623 -34.72 15.77 33.28
N ASP A 624 -34.06 16.94 33.24
CA ASP A 624 -33.34 17.40 32.03
C ASP A 624 -32.17 16.46 31.66
N LEU A 625 -31.45 15.91 32.65
CA LEU A 625 -30.39 14.94 32.43
C LEU A 625 -30.94 13.59 31.90
N PHE A 626 -32.07 13.11 32.43
CA PHE A 626 -32.76 11.92 31.91
C PHE A 626 -33.24 12.13 30.47
N LEU A 627 -33.87 13.26 30.16
CA LEU A 627 -34.31 13.58 28.79
C LEU A 627 -33.14 13.66 27.80
N ARG A 628 -31.99 14.21 28.21
CA ARG A 628 -30.75 14.21 27.39
C ARG A 628 -30.19 12.80 27.22
N LEU A 629 -30.18 11.98 28.27
CA LEU A 629 -29.73 10.59 28.21
C LEU A 629 -30.62 9.76 27.29
N ASP A 630 -31.94 9.86 27.41
CA ASP A 630 -32.89 9.14 26.56
C ASP A 630 -32.77 9.58 25.09
N SER A 631 -32.64 10.89 24.82
CA SER A 631 -32.36 11.41 23.47
C SER A 631 -31.08 10.82 22.89
N HIS A 632 -29.99 10.81 23.67
CA HIS A 632 -28.69 10.31 23.20
C HIS A 632 -28.66 8.78 23.06
N ILE A 633 -29.40 8.06 23.90
CA ILE A 633 -29.62 6.62 23.79
C ILE A 633 -30.41 6.30 22.50
N GLU A 634 -31.39 7.12 22.13
CA GLU A 634 -32.14 6.94 20.88
C GLU A 634 -31.33 7.31 19.63
N GLU A 635 -30.49 8.35 19.71
CA GLU A 635 -29.46 8.65 18.69
C GLU A 635 -28.52 7.46 18.48
N LEU A 636 -27.95 6.91 19.56
CA LEU A 636 -27.06 5.74 19.52
C LEU A 636 -27.76 4.49 18.96
N LYS A 637 -29.05 4.27 19.27
CA LYS A 637 -29.85 3.22 18.62
C LYS A 637 -29.99 3.48 17.12
N GLN A 638 -30.29 4.70 16.70
CA GLN A 638 -30.41 5.04 15.27
C GLN A 638 -29.08 4.89 14.53
N GLU A 639 -27.95 5.33 15.09
CA GLU A 639 -26.63 5.14 14.48
C GLU A 639 -26.22 3.67 14.42
N SER A 640 -26.47 2.90 15.48
CA SER A 640 -26.29 1.45 15.49
C SER A 640 -27.15 0.78 14.40
N HIS A 641 -28.42 1.17 14.27
CA HIS A 641 -29.32 0.61 13.27
C HIS A 641 -28.92 0.99 11.84
N ARG A 642 -28.48 2.24 11.59
CA ARG A 642 -27.88 2.66 10.31
C ARG A 642 -26.61 1.88 9.98
N THR A 643 -25.76 1.64 10.98
CA THR A 643 -24.52 0.86 10.83
C THR A 643 -24.81 -0.60 10.48
N VAL A 644 -25.78 -1.23 11.17
CA VAL A 644 -26.24 -2.58 10.83
C VAL A 644 -26.82 -2.62 9.42
N GLN A 645 -27.71 -1.68 9.04
CA GLN A 645 -28.28 -1.60 7.70
C GLN A 645 -27.21 -1.42 6.61
N HIS A 646 -26.18 -0.63 6.87
CA HIS A 646 -25.04 -0.46 5.96
C HIS A 646 -24.35 -1.80 5.69
N PHE A 647 -24.08 -2.61 6.72
CA PHE A 647 -23.42 -3.91 6.55
C PHE A 647 -24.35 -5.04 6.08
N THR A 648 -25.67 -4.97 6.28
CA THR A 648 -26.61 -5.95 5.72
C THR A 648 -26.91 -5.72 4.24
N ASN A 649 -26.81 -4.47 3.77
CA ASN A 649 -27.06 -4.11 2.37
C ASN A 649 -25.82 -4.27 1.46
N THR A 650 -24.67 -4.66 2.02
CA THR A 650 -23.43 -4.96 1.27
C THR A 650 -23.22 -6.47 1.08
N ARG A 651 -24.29 -7.19 0.69
CA ARG A 651 -24.29 -8.61 0.35
C ARG A 651 -25.26 -8.89 -0.80
#